data_AF-A0A814P8L3-F1
#
_entry.id   AF-A0A814P8L3-F1
#
_cell.length_a   1.000
_cell.length_b   1.000
_cell.length_c   1.000
_cell.angle_alpha   90.00
_cell.angle_beta   90.00
_cell.angle_gamma   90.00
#
_symmetry.space_group_name_H-M   'P 1'
#
loop_
_entity.id
_entity.type
_entity.pdbx_description
1 polymer ?
#
loop_
_entity_poly.entity_id
_entity_poly.type
_entity_poly.pdbx_seq_one_letter_code
_entity_poly.pdbx_strand_id
1 'polypeptide(L)'
;MSDHITETNINSFKQLLIHQSLIDELTGCLIEIATNGKYLQDVQINAVDSTIKAINKLSRRRLDIQNNPLFELLLNGTVQCVCSPFFVNIFKQVTELIELNDTQELLLNTCTDYIVCYEGNRRHEIFSIVRTILLKPFTQWLQQHTSSFRQWNRITKNSFDKLGGIIFDFGSHNEKIIGKEIYDDCCKAIDCYIVILSTLSNNINTIDESTVDLIGICMFHLYALTLEQSLHDYIKSQQLSSILLRLINIDNEETQFNAYRILASIMTEQDIKMLANPSKIANVFITFLIDVIDNTRKIRRLRNLLHCLKSLVQHDQIKEELTKQGILPYLLQCATETKFDPIKEQQPTLEILLALTFHDQAAILLKKNSQFISHLHTLINSSSEQGLRRAAEGLIWKLEKEETATDKLVTMSMTKDVRNYKYDIMLSYSHRDRDLCHRICDRLVKDNFRVWLDRDQMHGSTMVAMADAIENAEFVFVCMSDAYKQSAYCQSEAQYAYERQCYLIPIVMKQNYRPDGWLGILVSGKVYVDFPKLGFDQAYLKLKNEIDRHRTNLNLSIRNQEQHQHELPTIATSEKTIETITNQSDEQPTTTTTTTKDLPHCIDQWTKDHVKSFLCNKNLESLLPVFANEISADSQQKSLTLNTYLCFLDEIQQYIPQVPGNHSSTSVICILM
;
A
#
# COMPACT_ATOMS: atom_id res chain seq x y z
N MET A 1 -33.33 -2.62 -8.66
CA MET A 1 -32.16 -2.47 -9.59
C MET A 1 -30.88 -3.09 -9.03
N SER A 2 -30.44 -2.75 -7.81
CA SER A 2 -29.19 -3.25 -7.20
C SER A 2 -29.03 -4.78 -7.28
N ASP A 3 -30.08 -5.56 -7.01
CA ASP A 3 -30.01 -7.03 -6.99
C ASP A 3 -29.82 -7.67 -8.37
N HIS A 4 -30.12 -6.94 -9.45
CA HIS A 4 -30.10 -7.47 -10.82
C HIS A 4 -28.81 -7.17 -11.59
N ILE A 5 -27.88 -6.39 -11.02
CA ILE A 5 -26.59 -6.10 -11.68
C ILE A 5 -25.72 -7.36 -11.68
N THR A 6 -25.40 -7.86 -12.88
CA THR A 6 -24.51 -9.01 -13.17
C THR A 6 -23.43 -8.60 -14.16
N GLU A 7 -22.42 -9.45 -14.39
CA GLU A 7 -21.40 -9.19 -15.42
C GLU A 7 -21.99 -9.13 -16.83
N THR A 8 -23.09 -9.84 -17.08
CA THR A 8 -23.73 -9.94 -18.39
C THR A 8 -24.57 -8.72 -18.79
N ASN A 9 -25.05 -7.91 -17.84
CA ASN A 9 -25.90 -6.74 -18.11
C ASN A 9 -25.25 -5.40 -17.68
N ILE A 10 -23.98 -5.44 -17.32
CA ILE A 10 -23.24 -4.33 -16.73
C ILE A 10 -23.19 -3.08 -17.64
N ASN A 11 -23.07 -3.28 -18.95
CA ASN A 11 -22.95 -2.18 -19.91
C ASN A 11 -24.26 -1.42 -20.08
N SER A 12 -25.40 -2.13 -20.04
CA SER A 12 -26.74 -1.51 -20.10
C SER A 12 -27.01 -0.68 -18.84
N PHE A 13 -26.67 -1.20 -17.65
CA PHE A 13 -26.75 -0.42 -16.41
C PHE A 13 -25.76 0.74 -16.38
N LYS A 14 -24.57 0.58 -16.99
CA LYS A 14 -23.58 1.67 -17.13
C LYS A 14 -24.16 2.84 -17.93
N GLN A 15 -24.84 2.59 -19.04
CA GLN A 15 -25.48 3.65 -19.84
C GLN A 15 -26.62 4.34 -19.10
N LEU A 16 -27.42 3.60 -18.33
CA LEU A 16 -28.55 4.14 -17.57
C LEU A 16 -28.13 4.94 -16.32
N LEU A 17 -27.19 4.40 -15.53
CA LEU A 17 -26.77 4.98 -14.25
C LEU A 17 -25.70 6.07 -14.39
N ILE A 18 -24.97 6.11 -15.51
CA ILE A 18 -24.01 7.18 -15.83
C ILE A 18 -24.71 8.21 -16.73
N HIS A 19 -25.85 8.73 -16.27
CA HIS A 19 -26.56 9.83 -16.93
C HIS A 19 -26.45 11.10 -16.08
N GLN A 20 -26.04 12.21 -16.70
CA GLN A 20 -25.76 13.49 -16.02
C GLN A 20 -26.93 13.96 -15.15
N SER A 21 -28.16 13.96 -15.69
CA SER A 21 -29.32 14.47 -14.95
C SER A 21 -29.62 13.69 -13.66
N LEU A 22 -29.50 12.36 -13.70
CA LEU A 22 -29.73 11.51 -12.53
C LEU A 22 -28.68 11.80 -11.46
N ILE A 23 -27.42 11.90 -11.87
CA ILE A 23 -26.31 12.15 -10.95
C ILE A 23 -26.41 13.55 -10.34
N ASP A 24 -26.78 14.56 -11.11
CA ASP A 24 -26.99 15.92 -10.62
C ASP A 24 -28.14 15.98 -9.61
N GLU A 25 -29.25 15.29 -9.87
CA GLU A 25 -30.39 15.23 -8.95
C GLU A 25 -30.04 14.51 -7.65
N LEU A 26 -29.39 13.34 -7.72
CA LEU A 26 -28.91 12.61 -6.54
C LEU A 26 -27.92 13.46 -5.74
N THR A 27 -26.97 14.11 -6.42
CA THR A 27 -25.98 14.98 -5.77
C THR A 27 -26.66 16.17 -5.10
N GLY A 28 -27.62 16.82 -5.77
CA GLY A 28 -28.41 17.92 -5.22
C GLY A 28 -29.18 17.49 -3.97
N CYS A 29 -29.83 16.32 -4.00
CA CYS A 29 -30.52 15.76 -2.84
C CYS A 29 -29.58 15.54 -1.65
N LEU A 30 -28.39 14.97 -1.88
CA LEU A 30 -27.39 14.78 -0.83
C LEU A 30 -26.89 16.13 -0.26
N ILE A 31 -26.62 17.11 -1.11
CA ILE A 31 -26.18 18.44 -0.66
C ILE A 31 -27.25 19.13 0.18
N GLU A 32 -28.52 19.03 -0.20
CA GLU A 32 -29.64 19.56 0.57
C GLU A 32 -29.73 18.85 1.93
N ILE A 33 -29.74 17.51 1.96
CA ILE A 33 -29.70 16.73 3.22
C ILE A 33 -28.55 17.21 4.13
N ALA A 34 -27.35 17.38 3.56
CA ALA A 34 -26.17 17.79 4.32
C ALA A 34 -26.30 19.22 4.90
N THR A 35 -26.89 20.14 4.13
CA THR A 35 -26.90 21.57 4.45
C THR A 35 -28.05 21.95 5.37
N ASN A 36 -29.26 21.44 5.10
CA ASN A 36 -30.48 21.88 5.78
C ASN A 36 -31.34 20.72 6.31
N GLY A 37 -30.92 19.46 6.14
CA GLY A 37 -31.67 18.29 6.61
C GLY A 37 -32.98 18.10 5.87
N LYS A 38 -33.15 18.73 4.70
CA LYS A 38 -34.30 18.52 3.83
C LYS A 38 -34.30 17.06 3.37
N TYR A 39 -35.49 16.51 3.21
CA TYR A 39 -35.74 15.10 2.86
C TYR A 39 -35.46 14.05 3.95
N LEU A 40 -34.94 14.41 5.14
CA LEU A 40 -34.71 13.42 6.23
C LEU A 40 -36.00 12.71 6.70
N GLN A 41 -37.18 13.24 6.38
CA GLN A 41 -38.50 12.67 6.67
C GLN A 41 -39.29 12.31 5.41
N ASP A 42 -38.65 12.35 4.23
CA ASP A 42 -39.31 12.09 2.96
C ASP A 42 -39.29 10.58 2.64
N VAL A 43 -40.46 10.03 2.30
CA VAL A 43 -40.62 8.61 1.95
C VAL A 43 -39.82 8.25 0.70
N GLN A 44 -39.55 9.22 -0.19
CA GLN A 44 -38.78 8.99 -1.42
C GLN A 44 -37.27 8.79 -1.18
N ILE A 45 -36.79 8.97 0.05
CA ILE A 45 -35.37 8.77 0.37
C ILE A 45 -34.91 7.31 0.14
N ASN A 46 -35.83 6.35 0.18
CA ASN A 46 -35.58 4.95 -0.16
C ASN A 46 -35.16 4.74 -1.63
N ALA A 47 -35.65 5.58 -2.55
CA ALA A 47 -35.31 5.53 -3.96
C ALA A 47 -33.89 6.09 -4.18
N VAL A 48 -33.54 7.16 -3.46
CA VAL A 48 -32.17 7.70 -3.43
C VAL A 48 -31.19 6.65 -2.89
N ASP A 49 -31.52 6.03 -1.75
CA ASP A 49 -30.74 4.95 -1.14
C ASP A 49 -30.51 3.77 -2.10
N SER A 50 -31.60 3.25 -2.68
CA SER A 50 -31.56 2.12 -3.62
C SER A 50 -30.74 2.43 -4.87
N THR A 51 -30.80 3.66 -5.36
CA THR A 51 -30.05 4.10 -6.53
C THR A 51 -28.56 4.22 -6.23
N ILE A 52 -28.19 4.83 -5.10
CA ILE A 52 -26.78 4.92 -4.69
C ILE A 52 -26.20 3.52 -4.40
N LYS A 53 -26.97 2.61 -3.79
CA LYS A 53 -26.58 1.19 -3.63
C LYS A 53 -26.27 0.53 -4.99
N ALA A 54 -27.11 0.75 -6.00
CA ALA A 54 -26.89 0.24 -7.34
C ALA A 54 -25.64 0.85 -8.00
N ILE A 55 -25.44 2.16 -7.88
CA ILE A 55 -24.23 2.85 -8.36
C ILE A 55 -22.99 2.32 -7.65
N ASN A 56 -23.03 2.13 -6.33
CA ASN A 56 -21.92 1.58 -5.56
C ASN A 56 -21.57 0.17 -6.07
N LYS A 57 -22.58 -0.70 -6.25
CA LYS A 57 -22.36 -2.06 -6.80
C LYS A 57 -21.76 -2.02 -8.21
N LEU A 58 -22.16 -1.06 -9.04
CA LEU A 58 -21.61 -0.86 -10.38
C LEU A 58 -20.16 -0.36 -10.36
N SER A 59 -19.83 0.58 -9.46
CA SER A 59 -18.53 1.26 -9.40
C SER A 59 -17.48 0.51 -8.58
N ARG A 60 -17.91 -0.39 -7.68
CA ARG A 60 -17.02 -1.10 -6.74
C ARG A 60 -15.89 -1.82 -7.48
N ARG A 61 -14.64 -1.49 -7.11
CA ARG A 61 -13.40 -2.05 -7.68
C ARG A 61 -13.20 -1.78 -9.18
N ARG A 62 -13.80 -0.72 -9.72
CA ARG A 62 -13.67 -0.31 -11.13
C ARG A 62 -13.22 1.13 -11.24
N LEU A 63 -11.91 1.31 -11.38
CA LEU A 63 -11.27 2.62 -11.41
C LEU A 63 -11.72 3.48 -12.61
N ASP A 64 -12.01 2.86 -13.76
CA ASP A 64 -12.54 3.56 -14.95
C ASP A 64 -13.90 4.23 -14.65
N ILE A 65 -14.71 3.59 -13.81
CA ILE A 65 -16.02 4.08 -13.41
C ILE A 65 -15.88 5.08 -12.25
N GLN A 66 -15.07 4.76 -11.23
CA GLN A 66 -14.90 5.62 -10.06
C GLN A 66 -14.20 6.95 -10.36
N ASN A 67 -13.34 7.00 -11.38
CA ASN A 67 -12.70 8.22 -11.85
C ASN A 67 -13.53 8.99 -12.90
N ASN A 68 -14.78 8.59 -13.15
CA ASN A 68 -15.68 9.33 -14.02
C ASN A 68 -16.09 10.66 -13.33
N PRO A 69 -16.01 11.82 -14.01
CA PRO A 69 -16.36 13.12 -13.43
C PRO A 69 -17.77 13.18 -12.81
N LEU A 70 -18.74 12.45 -13.37
CA LEU A 70 -20.09 12.35 -12.79
C LEU A 70 -20.07 11.70 -11.41
N PHE A 71 -19.34 10.61 -11.27
CA PHE A 71 -19.27 9.91 -9.98
C PHE A 71 -18.42 10.66 -8.97
N GLU A 72 -17.51 11.52 -9.42
CA GLU A 72 -16.84 12.49 -8.54
C GLU A 72 -17.81 13.54 -7.97
N LEU A 73 -18.80 14.01 -8.75
CA LEU A 73 -19.86 14.89 -8.24
C LEU A 73 -20.68 14.19 -7.15
N LEU A 74 -21.13 12.96 -7.43
CA LEU A 74 -21.88 12.16 -6.46
C LEU A 74 -21.07 11.88 -5.19
N LEU A 75 -19.77 11.58 -5.35
CA LEU A 75 -18.85 11.38 -4.23
C LEU A 75 -18.75 12.64 -3.37
N ASN A 76 -18.62 13.82 -3.96
CA ASN A 76 -18.58 15.09 -3.22
C ASN A 76 -19.87 15.29 -2.40
N GLY A 77 -21.05 15.07 -3.01
CA GLY A 77 -22.33 15.15 -2.30
C GLY A 77 -22.42 14.13 -1.15
N THR A 78 -21.95 12.90 -1.39
CA THR A 78 -21.91 11.82 -0.38
C THR A 78 -21.01 12.18 0.81
N VAL A 79 -19.83 12.76 0.54
CA VAL A 79 -18.89 13.20 1.57
C VAL A 79 -19.47 14.36 2.38
N GLN A 80 -20.14 15.32 1.74
CA GLN A 80 -20.84 16.39 2.46
C GLN A 80 -21.93 15.84 3.39
N CYS A 81 -22.72 14.85 2.92
CA CYS A 81 -23.71 14.15 3.74
C CYS A 81 -23.08 13.51 4.99
N VAL A 82 -22.04 12.71 4.81
CA VAL A 82 -21.37 12.00 5.92
C VAL A 82 -20.66 12.96 6.87
N CYS A 83 -20.19 14.11 6.37
CA CYS A 83 -19.58 15.15 7.20
C CYS A 83 -20.59 16.13 7.81
N SER A 84 -21.89 15.93 7.60
CA SER A 84 -22.92 16.87 8.06
C SER A 84 -23.19 16.76 9.58
N PRO A 85 -23.69 17.84 10.22
CA PRO A 85 -24.15 17.78 11.61
C PRO A 85 -25.26 16.75 11.83
N PHE A 86 -26.10 16.50 10.82
CA PHE A 86 -27.18 15.52 10.88
C PHE A 86 -26.64 14.09 10.99
N PHE A 87 -25.63 13.75 10.18
CA PHE A 87 -24.93 12.47 10.28
C PHE A 87 -24.32 12.30 11.68
N VAL A 88 -23.60 13.32 12.18
CA VAL A 88 -22.95 13.27 13.49
C VAL A 88 -23.97 13.06 14.62
N ASN A 89 -25.14 13.71 14.55
CA ASN A 89 -26.20 13.54 15.55
C ASN A 89 -26.79 12.13 15.53
N ILE A 90 -27.05 11.56 14.35
CA ILE A 90 -27.53 10.19 14.20
C ILE A 90 -26.47 9.20 14.72
N PHE A 91 -25.20 9.38 14.34
CA PHE A 91 -24.11 8.50 14.77
C PHE A 91 -23.95 8.48 16.29
N LYS A 92 -24.07 9.63 16.97
CA LYS A 92 -23.99 9.70 18.44
C LYS A 92 -25.02 8.83 19.15
N GLN A 93 -26.16 8.55 18.51
CA GLN A 93 -27.26 7.76 19.08
C GLN A 93 -27.26 6.31 18.58
N VAL A 94 -26.23 5.87 17.83
CA VAL A 94 -26.25 4.57 17.14
C VAL A 94 -26.41 3.37 18.09
N THR A 95 -25.97 3.49 19.35
CA THR A 95 -26.13 2.43 20.37
C THR A 95 -27.58 2.23 20.80
N GLU A 96 -28.44 3.21 20.57
CA GLU A 96 -29.87 3.19 20.93
C GLU A 96 -30.75 2.63 19.80
N LEU A 97 -30.20 2.51 18.59
CA LEU A 97 -30.95 2.08 17.40
C LEU A 97 -31.06 0.55 17.34
N ILE A 98 -32.29 0.04 17.27
CA ILE A 98 -32.56 -1.40 17.10
C ILE A 98 -32.71 -1.75 15.61
N GLU A 99 -33.34 -0.87 14.84
CA GLU A 99 -33.50 -0.95 13.39
C GLU A 99 -33.20 0.43 12.77
N LEU A 100 -32.85 0.43 11.49
CA LEU A 100 -32.58 1.65 10.72
C LEU A 100 -33.82 2.04 9.93
N ASN A 101 -34.27 3.29 10.06
CA ASN A 101 -35.20 3.86 9.09
C ASN A 101 -34.48 4.22 7.78
N ASP A 102 -35.23 4.55 6.73
CA ASP A 102 -34.67 4.80 5.39
C ASP A 102 -33.57 5.88 5.38
N THR A 103 -33.74 6.95 6.17
CA THR A 103 -32.76 8.02 6.32
C THR A 103 -31.48 7.55 7.02
N GLN A 104 -31.61 6.79 8.10
CA GLN A 104 -30.48 6.24 8.84
C GLN A 104 -29.76 5.19 8.00
N GLU A 105 -30.48 4.39 7.21
CA GLU A 105 -29.92 3.42 6.26
C GLU A 105 -29.10 4.14 5.17
N LEU A 106 -29.65 5.20 4.57
CA LEU A 106 -28.91 6.00 3.58
C LEU A 106 -27.61 6.55 4.18
N LEU A 107 -27.68 7.16 5.36
CA LEU A 107 -26.55 7.87 5.95
C LEU A 107 -25.52 6.94 6.58
N LEU A 108 -25.92 6.06 7.50
CA LEU A 108 -25.03 5.19 8.27
C LEU A 108 -24.55 3.95 7.49
N ASN A 109 -25.24 3.58 6.40
CA ASN A 109 -24.83 2.46 5.56
C ASN A 109 -24.42 2.90 4.17
N THR A 110 -25.35 3.38 3.35
CA THR A 110 -25.13 3.55 1.91
C THR A 110 -24.08 4.59 1.58
N CYS A 111 -24.17 5.79 2.17
CA CYS A 111 -23.20 6.85 1.96
C CYS A 111 -21.82 6.48 2.51
N THR A 112 -21.76 5.91 3.72
CA THR A 112 -20.46 5.44 4.27
C THR A 112 -19.86 4.31 3.45
N ASP A 113 -20.64 3.36 2.95
CA ASP A 113 -20.15 2.26 2.11
C ASP A 113 -19.64 2.74 0.77
N TYR A 114 -20.30 3.76 0.20
CA TYR A 114 -19.84 4.39 -1.03
C TYR A 114 -18.45 5.00 -0.86
N ILE A 115 -18.19 5.68 0.26
CA ILE A 115 -16.88 6.27 0.57
C ILE A 115 -15.84 5.17 0.88
N VAL A 116 -16.17 4.18 1.72
CA VAL A 116 -15.26 3.07 2.08
C VAL A 116 -14.77 2.34 0.82
N CYS A 117 -15.67 2.11 -0.14
CA CYS A 117 -15.41 1.39 -1.38
C CYS A 117 -14.73 2.23 -2.48
N TYR A 118 -14.52 3.54 -2.27
CA TYR A 118 -13.93 4.43 -3.26
C TYR A 118 -12.40 4.25 -3.34
N GLU A 119 -11.90 3.76 -4.46
CA GLU A 119 -10.47 3.49 -4.73
C GLU A 119 -9.90 4.43 -5.82
N GLY A 120 -10.66 5.46 -6.21
CA GLY A 120 -10.28 6.42 -7.25
C GLY A 120 -9.18 7.41 -6.83
N ASN A 121 -8.82 8.28 -7.76
CA ASN A 121 -7.64 9.15 -7.66
C ASN A 121 -7.69 10.12 -6.46
N ARG A 122 -8.89 10.53 -6.02
CA ARG A 122 -9.07 11.47 -4.90
C ARG A 122 -9.18 10.79 -3.53
N ARG A 123 -8.93 9.48 -3.40
CA ARG A 123 -9.19 8.72 -2.15
C ARG A 123 -8.52 9.38 -0.94
N HIS A 124 -7.24 9.73 -1.05
CA HIS A 124 -6.49 10.35 0.03
C HIS A 124 -7.09 11.70 0.46
N GLU A 125 -7.46 12.55 -0.51
CA GLU A 125 -8.12 13.83 -0.25
C GLU A 125 -9.43 13.64 0.50
N ILE A 126 -10.28 12.74 0.00
CA ILE A 126 -11.61 12.46 0.57
C ILE A 126 -11.51 11.92 2.00
N PHE A 127 -10.64 10.95 2.22
CA PHE A 127 -10.42 10.36 3.55
C PHE A 127 -9.85 11.39 4.53
N SER A 128 -8.98 12.28 4.05
CA SER A 128 -8.45 13.40 4.85
C SER A 128 -9.56 14.38 5.26
N ILE A 129 -10.47 14.74 4.35
CA ILE A 129 -11.63 15.60 4.64
C ILE A 129 -12.50 14.95 5.72
N VAL A 130 -12.90 13.69 5.51
CA VAL A 130 -13.76 12.96 6.45
C VAL A 130 -13.09 12.82 7.81
N ARG A 131 -11.81 12.46 7.87
CA ARG A 131 -11.04 12.39 9.13
C ARG A 131 -11.04 13.73 9.87
N THR A 132 -10.76 14.82 9.16
CA THR A 132 -10.67 16.16 9.77
C THR A 132 -11.95 16.55 10.47
N ILE A 133 -13.11 16.16 9.92
CA ILE A 133 -14.42 16.51 10.45
C ILE A 133 -14.91 15.50 11.50
N LEU A 134 -14.73 14.20 11.25
CA LEU A 134 -15.35 13.13 12.04
C LEU A 134 -14.46 12.50 13.10
N LEU A 135 -13.13 12.68 13.07
CA LEU A 135 -12.24 12.05 14.06
C LEU A 135 -12.63 12.42 15.49
N LYS A 136 -12.82 13.71 15.78
CA LYS A 136 -13.17 14.17 17.13
C LYS A 136 -14.57 13.70 17.58
N PRO A 137 -15.65 13.84 16.78
CA PRO A 137 -16.94 13.23 17.12
C PRO A 137 -16.86 11.71 17.35
N PHE A 138 -16.11 10.99 16.51
CA PHE A 138 -15.93 9.56 16.61
C PHE A 138 -15.22 9.15 17.89
N THR A 139 -14.12 9.82 18.25
CA THR A 139 -13.35 9.50 19.45
C THR A 139 -14.10 9.85 20.72
N GLN A 140 -14.83 10.96 20.74
CA GLN A 140 -15.71 11.31 21.86
C GLN A 140 -16.79 10.26 22.08
N TRP A 141 -17.46 9.82 21.01
CA TRP A 141 -18.45 8.76 21.08
C TRP A 141 -17.82 7.45 21.56
N LEU A 142 -16.68 7.07 20.98
CA LEU A 142 -15.96 5.85 21.35
C LEU A 142 -15.62 5.85 22.85
N GLN A 143 -15.07 6.94 23.38
CA GLN A 143 -14.76 7.07 24.81
C GLN A 143 -16.01 6.93 25.69
N GLN A 144 -17.13 7.53 25.31
CA GLN A 144 -18.39 7.47 26.06
C GLN A 144 -18.96 6.05 26.12
N HIS A 145 -18.83 5.27 25.04
CA HIS A 145 -19.46 3.96 24.92
C HIS A 145 -18.50 2.77 25.09
N THR A 146 -17.20 3.03 25.30
CA THR A 146 -16.19 1.97 25.47
C THR A 146 -16.56 1.05 26.64
N SER A 147 -17.04 1.55 27.77
CA SER A 147 -17.38 0.71 28.93
C SER A 147 -18.57 -0.23 28.68
N SER A 148 -19.45 0.09 27.73
CA SER A 148 -20.65 -0.68 27.39
C SER A 148 -20.52 -1.45 26.08
N PHE A 149 -19.29 -1.68 25.57
CA PHE A 149 -19.05 -2.31 24.27
C PHE A 149 -19.73 -3.68 24.08
N ARG A 150 -19.97 -4.42 25.17
CA ARG A 150 -20.65 -5.72 25.16
C ARG A 150 -22.12 -5.63 24.73
N GLN A 151 -22.73 -4.46 24.85
CA GLN A 151 -24.12 -4.20 24.46
C GLN A 151 -24.25 -3.74 23.01
N TRP A 152 -23.13 -3.55 22.30
CA TRP A 152 -23.17 -3.07 20.93
C TRP A 152 -23.82 -4.10 20.01
N ASN A 153 -24.91 -3.69 19.38
CA ASN A 153 -25.61 -4.49 18.39
C ASN A 153 -24.91 -4.42 17.02
N ARG A 154 -25.46 -5.14 16.03
CA ARG A 154 -24.92 -5.19 14.67
C ARG A 154 -24.82 -3.81 14.02
N ILE A 155 -25.83 -2.95 14.21
CA ILE A 155 -25.86 -1.60 13.64
C ILE A 155 -24.69 -0.78 14.19
N THR A 156 -24.52 -0.77 15.51
CA THR A 156 -23.43 -0.07 16.20
C THR A 156 -22.06 -0.54 15.69
N LYS A 157 -21.83 -1.85 15.65
CA LYS A 157 -20.56 -2.43 15.18
C LYS A 157 -20.26 -2.06 13.73
N ASN A 158 -21.27 -2.10 12.87
CA ASN A 158 -21.15 -1.79 11.46
C ASN A 158 -20.84 -0.30 11.21
N SER A 159 -21.53 0.62 11.90
CA SER A 159 -21.21 2.05 11.82
C SER A 159 -19.82 2.37 12.39
N PHE A 160 -19.44 1.70 13.47
CA PHE A 160 -18.11 1.80 14.07
C PHE A 160 -17.00 1.34 13.12
N ASP A 161 -17.16 0.19 12.47
CA ASP A 161 -16.23 -0.36 11.46
C ASP A 161 -16.08 0.59 10.26
N LYS A 162 -17.18 0.98 9.63
CA LYS A 162 -17.16 1.84 8.44
C LYS A 162 -16.47 3.18 8.71
N LEU A 163 -16.82 3.83 9.81
CA LEU A 163 -16.21 5.11 10.16
C LEU A 163 -14.75 4.97 10.54
N GLY A 164 -14.39 3.98 11.36
CA GLY A 164 -12.99 3.75 11.72
C GLY A 164 -12.13 3.42 10.50
N GLY A 165 -12.65 2.61 9.57
CA GLY A 165 -11.99 2.29 8.31
C GLY A 165 -11.72 3.50 7.41
N ILE A 166 -12.57 4.55 7.46
CA ILE A 166 -12.30 5.83 6.75
C ILE A 166 -11.34 6.71 7.56
N ILE A 167 -11.62 6.90 8.84
CA ILE A 167 -10.89 7.84 9.71
C ILE A 167 -9.42 7.43 9.85
N PHE A 168 -9.11 6.15 10.02
CA PHE A 168 -7.76 5.67 10.30
C PHE A 168 -6.96 5.25 9.06
N ASP A 169 -7.52 5.34 7.85
CA ASP A 169 -6.75 5.09 6.62
C ASP A 169 -6.01 6.36 6.16
N PHE A 170 -4.79 6.53 6.66
CA PHE A 170 -3.90 7.66 6.33
C PHE A 170 -3.30 7.58 4.91
N GLY A 171 -3.52 6.48 4.18
CA GLY A 171 -2.87 6.25 2.88
C GLY A 171 -1.37 5.99 2.97
N SER A 172 -0.73 5.78 1.81
CA SER A 172 0.69 5.42 1.70
C SER A 172 1.64 6.61 1.49
N HIS A 173 1.15 7.84 1.52
CA HIS A 173 1.92 9.02 1.12
C HIS A 173 2.55 9.72 2.34
N ASN A 174 3.87 9.58 2.43
CA ASN A 174 4.74 10.33 3.33
C ASN A 174 4.57 11.85 3.09
N GLU A 175 4.56 12.64 4.17
CA GLU A 175 5.52 13.75 4.39
C GLU A 175 5.02 14.79 5.42
N LYS A 176 3.76 14.73 5.86
CA LYS A 176 3.30 15.63 6.94
C LYS A 176 3.01 14.85 8.22
N ILE A 177 3.79 15.18 9.26
CA ILE A 177 3.46 14.84 10.64
C ILE A 177 2.03 15.28 10.90
N ILE A 178 1.20 14.38 11.41
CA ILE A 178 -0.18 14.71 11.75
C ILE A 178 -0.19 15.85 12.78
N GLY A 179 -1.16 16.75 12.65
CA GLY A 179 -1.31 17.85 13.61
C GLY A 179 -1.55 17.32 15.03
N LYS A 180 -1.12 18.08 16.05
CA LYS A 180 -1.23 17.68 17.46
C LYS A 180 -2.64 17.24 17.86
N GLU A 181 -3.68 17.92 17.38
CA GLU A 181 -5.07 17.56 17.68
C GLU A 181 -5.46 16.18 17.14
N ILE A 182 -5.05 15.87 15.90
CA ILE A 182 -5.28 14.55 15.27
C ILE A 182 -4.51 13.48 16.03
N TYR A 183 -3.26 13.75 16.39
CA TYR A 183 -2.44 12.85 17.21
C TYR A 183 -3.12 12.52 18.54
N ASP A 184 -3.56 13.53 19.29
CA ASP A 184 -4.18 13.37 20.60
C ASP A 184 -5.49 12.55 20.50
N ASP A 185 -6.30 12.77 19.47
CA ASP A 185 -7.52 12.01 19.25
C ASP A 185 -7.25 10.56 18.78
N CYS A 186 -6.23 10.33 17.97
CA CYS A 186 -5.77 8.98 17.63
C CYS A 186 -5.28 8.21 18.88
N CYS A 187 -4.52 8.85 19.78
CA CYS A 187 -4.12 8.25 21.06
C CYS A 187 -5.33 7.81 21.89
N LYS A 188 -6.36 8.64 22.00
CA LYS A 188 -7.62 8.28 22.71
C LYS A 188 -8.31 7.07 22.07
N ALA A 189 -8.34 7.01 20.73
CA ALA A 189 -8.91 5.85 20.03
C ALA A 189 -8.14 4.56 20.35
N ILE A 190 -6.80 4.65 20.33
CA ILE A 190 -5.91 3.53 20.70
C ILE A 190 -6.22 3.05 22.11
N ASP A 191 -6.32 3.96 23.09
CA ASP A 191 -6.62 3.60 24.48
C ASP A 191 -7.95 2.84 24.59
N CYS A 192 -8.99 3.31 23.90
CA CYS A 192 -10.29 2.63 23.86
C CYS A 192 -10.20 1.23 23.25
N TYR A 193 -9.47 1.06 22.14
CA TYR A 193 -9.28 -0.26 21.53
C TYR A 193 -8.53 -1.22 22.46
N ILE A 194 -7.55 -0.71 23.19
CA ILE A 194 -6.80 -1.50 24.16
C ILE A 194 -7.69 -1.94 25.33
N VAL A 195 -8.57 -1.06 25.83
CA VAL A 195 -9.54 -1.43 26.86
C VAL A 195 -10.48 -2.53 26.38
N ILE A 196 -11.01 -2.43 25.16
CA ILE A 196 -11.89 -3.46 24.57
C ILE A 196 -11.12 -4.79 24.42
N LEU A 197 -9.97 -4.76 23.73
CA LEU A 197 -9.17 -5.95 23.44
C LEU A 197 -8.63 -6.63 24.71
N SER A 198 -8.16 -5.85 25.69
CA SER A 198 -7.69 -6.40 26.97
C SER A 198 -8.82 -7.10 27.73
N THR A 199 -10.00 -6.48 27.79
CA THR A 199 -11.18 -7.05 28.44
C THR A 199 -11.61 -8.37 27.78
N LEU A 200 -11.56 -8.42 26.45
CA LEU A 200 -11.92 -9.62 25.68
C LEU A 200 -10.85 -10.72 25.76
N SER A 201 -9.57 -10.34 25.80
CA SER A 201 -8.45 -11.29 25.87
C SER A 201 -8.39 -12.11 27.17
N ASN A 202 -9.10 -11.69 28.22
CA ASN A 202 -9.17 -12.41 29.49
C ASN A 202 -10.11 -13.63 29.45
N ASN A 203 -11.04 -13.71 28.48
CA ASN A 203 -12.08 -14.75 28.43
C ASN A 203 -12.21 -15.39 27.04
N ILE A 204 -11.09 -15.77 26.44
CA ILE A 204 -11.03 -16.23 25.03
C ILE A 204 -11.86 -17.50 24.76
N ASN A 205 -11.96 -18.39 25.74
CA ASN A 205 -12.60 -19.70 25.56
C ASN A 205 -14.15 -19.65 25.51
N THR A 206 -14.75 -18.49 25.76
CA THR A 206 -16.21 -18.31 25.85
C THR A 206 -16.73 -17.21 24.92
N ILE A 207 -16.00 -16.91 23.86
CA ILE A 207 -16.30 -15.81 22.93
C ILE A 207 -17.28 -16.31 21.84
N ASP A 208 -18.33 -15.54 21.59
CA ASP A 208 -19.27 -15.77 20.48
C ASP A 208 -18.77 -15.11 19.17
N GLU A 209 -19.35 -15.50 18.04
CA GLU A 209 -18.98 -14.98 16.71
C GLU A 209 -19.05 -13.45 16.64
N SER A 210 -20.11 -12.87 17.21
CA SER A 210 -20.33 -11.42 17.30
C SER A 210 -19.18 -10.69 18.02
N THR A 211 -18.60 -11.29 19.06
CA THR A 211 -17.46 -10.71 19.77
C THR A 211 -16.16 -10.90 18.98
N VAL A 212 -15.98 -12.01 18.26
CA VAL A 212 -14.85 -12.19 17.34
C VAL A 212 -14.85 -11.10 16.25
N ASP A 213 -16.02 -10.77 15.69
CA ASP A 213 -16.15 -9.67 14.72
C ASP A 213 -15.66 -8.33 15.30
N LEU A 214 -16.05 -8.02 16.54
CA LEU A 214 -15.62 -6.78 17.19
C LEU A 214 -14.10 -6.76 17.45
N ILE A 215 -13.51 -7.90 17.82
CA ILE A 215 -12.05 -8.04 17.96
C ILE A 215 -11.40 -7.78 16.60
N GLY A 216 -11.90 -8.39 15.53
CA GLY A 216 -11.43 -8.19 14.17
C GLY A 216 -11.45 -6.72 13.75
N ILE A 217 -12.56 -6.02 13.98
CA ILE A 217 -12.71 -4.58 13.69
C ILE A 217 -11.69 -3.74 14.49
N CYS A 218 -11.60 -3.96 15.80
CA CYS A 218 -10.67 -3.21 16.65
C CYS A 218 -9.21 -3.44 16.23
N MET A 219 -8.83 -4.69 15.91
CA MET A 219 -7.49 -4.99 15.41
C MET A 219 -7.22 -4.40 14.04
N PHE A 220 -8.20 -4.38 13.15
CA PHE A 220 -8.07 -3.75 11.83
C PHE A 220 -7.81 -2.25 11.96
N HIS A 221 -8.57 -1.54 12.80
CA HIS A 221 -8.35 -0.12 13.07
C HIS A 221 -7.01 0.15 13.75
N LEU A 222 -6.67 -0.65 14.78
CA LEU A 222 -5.40 -0.51 15.49
C LEU A 222 -4.22 -0.74 14.56
N TYR A 223 -4.30 -1.73 13.67
CA TYR A 223 -3.31 -1.90 12.63
C TYR A 223 -3.22 -0.67 11.71
N ALA A 224 -4.33 -0.10 11.25
CA ALA A 224 -4.29 1.08 10.39
C ALA A 224 -3.55 2.24 11.07
N LEU A 225 -3.74 2.41 12.38
CA LEU A 225 -3.00 3.37 13.21
C LEU A 225 -1.50 3.04 13.33
N THR A 226 -1.10 1.77 13.28
CA THR A 226 0.33 1.38 13.22
C THR A 226 0.99 1.73 11.89
N LEU A 227 0.28 2.18 10.87
CA LEU A 227 0.90 2.67 9.64
C LEU A 227 1.38 4.11 9.77
N GLU A 228 0.79 4.88 10.69
CA GLU A 228 1.14 6.27 10.94
C GLU A 228 2.34 6.36 11.90
N GLN A 229 3.49 6.76 11.35
CA GLN A 229 4.77 6.72 12.05
C GLN A 229 4.79 7.57 13.32
N SER A 230 4.08 8.71 13.32
CA SER A 230 4.03 9.57 14.50
C SER A 230 3.43 8.87 15.72
N LEU A 231 2.53 7.89 15.51
CA LEU A 231 1.87 7.12 16.57
C LEU A 231 2.67 5.91 17.06
N HIS A 232 3.77 5.52 16.38
CA HIS A 232 4.51 4.30 16.70
C HIS A 232 5.03 4.27 18.13
N ASP A 233 5.65 5.37 18.58
CA ASP A 233 6.21 5.48 19.93
C ASP A 233 5.11 5.35 20.99
N TYR A 234 3.95 5.95 20.72
CA TYR A 234 2.78 5.81 21.59
C TYR A 234 2.31 4.38 21.65
N ILE A 235 2.05 3.74 20.50
CA ILE A 235 1.55 2.36 20.43
C ILE A 235 2.52 1.38 21.12
N LYS A 236 3.83 1.51 20.88
CA LYS A 236 4.87 0.70 21.54
C LYS A 236 4.84 0.85 23.07
N SER A 237 4.45 2.01 23.59
CA SER A 237 4.34 2.24 25.03
C SER A 237 3.15 1.52 25.71
N GLN A 238 2.15 1.08 24.94
CA GLN A 238 0.88 0.58 25.47
C GLN A 238 0.86 -0.91 25.89
N GLN A 239 2.02 -1.59 25.97
CA GLN A 239 2.14 -3.00 26.38
C GLN A 239 1.22 -4.00 25.63
N LEU A 240 0.91 -3.69 24.37
CA LEU A 240 -0.01 -4.44 23.50
C LEU A 240 0.37 -5.91 23.26
N SER A 241 1.66 -6.23 23.29
CA SER A 241 2.19 -7.54 22.91
C SER A 241 1.52 -8.68 23.69
N SER A 242 1.35 -8.53 25.00
CA SER A 242 0.73 -9.56 25.86
C SER A 242 -0.75 -9.81 25.56
N ILE A 243 -1.48 -8.78 25.12
CA ILE A 243 -2.90 -8.87 24.75
C ILE A 243 -3.03 -9.60 23.41
N LEU A 244 -2.24 -9.18 22.41
CA LEU A 244 -2.27 -9.75 21.07
C LEU A 244 -1.86 -11.23 21.06
N LEU A 245 -0.84 -11.60 21.83
CA LEU A 245 -0.40 -13.00 21.95
C LEU A 245 -1.45 -13.92 22.56
N ARG A 246 -2.33 -13.41 23.42
CA ARG A 246 -3.49 -14.16 23.89
C ARG A 246 -4.53 -14.30 22.79
N LEU A 247 -4.88 -13.19 22.13
CA LEU A 247 -5.93 -13.15 21.10
C LEU A 247 -5.59 -13.97 19.85
N ILE A 248 -4.32 -14.21 19.53
CA ILE A 248 -3.87 -15.10 18.44
C ILE A 248 -4.33 -16.55 18.63
N ASN A 249 -4.72 -16.95 19.85
CA ASN A 249 -5.27 -18.27 20.11
C ASN A 249 -6.75 -18.42 19.70
N ILE A 250 -7.41 -17.34 19.28
CA ILE A 250 -8.72 -17.39 18.64
C ILE A 250 -8.56 -18.05 17.27
N ASP A 251 -9.40 -19.05 16.98
CA ASP A 251 -9.43 -19.74 15.69
C ASP A 251 -10.17 -18.91 14.63
N ASN A 252 -9.58 -17.77 14.28
CA ASN A 252 -10.07 -16.87 13.26
C ASN A 252 -8.88 -16.28 12.50
N GLU A 253 -8.76 -16.63 11.22
CA GLU A 253 -7.62 -16.26 10.39
C GLU A 253 -7.42 -14.75 10.28
N GLU A 254 -8.50 -13.97 10.12
CA GLU A 254 -8.44 -12.51 9.98
C GLU A 254 -7.98 -11.82 11.28
N THR A 255 -8.43 -12.32 12.42
CA THR A 255 -7.98 -11.88 13.75
C THR A 255 -6.51 -12.20 13.95
N GLN A 256 -6.08 -13.44 13.66
CA GLN A 256 -4.67 -13.83 13.77
C GLN A 256 -3.78 -12.99 12.86
N PHE A 257 -4.22 -12.77 11.61
CA PHE A 257 -3.52 -11.95 10.64
C PHE A 257 -3.36 -10.51 11.14
N ASN A 258 -4.43 -9.85 11.56
CA ASN A 258 -4.35 -8.48 12.08
C ASN A 258 -3.50 -8.38 13.35
N ALA A 259 -3.58 -9.37 14.25
CA ALA A 259 -2.73 -9.43 15.43
C ALA A 259 -1.24 -9.49 15.06
N TYR A 260 -0.86 -10.38 14.13
CA TYR A 260 0.53 -10.48 13.69
C TYR A 260 1.02 -9.24 12.95
N ARG A 261 0.15 -8.55 12.20
CA ARG A 261 0.52 -7.28 11.53
C ARG A 261 0.83 -6.18 12.54
N ILE A 262 0.05 -6.08 13.61
CA ILE A 262 0.32 -5.13 14.70
C ILE A 262 1.62 -5.54 15.40
N LEU A 263 1.77 -6.81 15.77
CA LEU A 263 2.98 -7.33 16.39
C LEU A 263 4.23 -7.05 15.55
N ALA A 264 4.18 -7.25 14.23
CA ALA A 264 5.29 -6.94 13.32
C ALA A 264 5.74 -5.46 13.36
N SER A 265 4.83 -4.54 13.71
CA SER A 265 5.16 -3.12 13.83
C SER A 265 5.74 -2.72 15.20
N ILE A 266 5.47 -3.51 16.25
CA ILE A 266 5.82 -3.15 17.64
C ILE A 266 6.88 -4.05 18.27
N MET A 267 7.05 -5.28 17.79
CA MET A 267 7.94 -6.27 18.40
C MET A 267 9.40 -6.02 18.04
N THR A 268 10.27 -6.22 19.03
CA THR A 268 11.73 -6.27 18.84
C THR A 268 12.16 -7.65 18.36
N GLU A 269 13.43 -7.78 17.95
CA GLU A 269 14.02 -9.08 17.63
C GLU A 269 13.93 -10.06 18.81
N GLN A 270 14.12 -9.55 20.02
CA GLN A 270 14.07 -10.36 21.24
C GLN A 270 12.66 -10.85 21.51
N ASP A 271 11.66 -9.99 21.30
CA ASP A 271 10.25 -10.37 21.50
C ASP A 271 9.86 -11.51 20.55
N ILE A 272 10.32 -11.47 19.29
CA ILE A 272 10.03 -12.51 18.29
C ILE A 272 10.72 -13.83 18.64
N LYS A 273 11.97 -13.78 19.12
CA LYS A 273 12.68 -14.97 19.61
C LYS A 273 11.98 -15.64 20.79
N MET A 274 11.27 -14.86 21.60
CA MET A 274 10.48 -15.35 22.74
C MET A 274 9.11 -15.89 22.33
N LEU A 275 8.68 -15.72 21.08
CA LEU A 275 7.43 -16.30 20.59
C LEU A 275 7.54 -17.81 20.53
N ALA A 276 6.53 -18.49 21.07
CA ALA A 276 6.49 -19.94 21.06
C ALA A 276 6.43 -20.53 19.64
N ASN A 277 5.92 -19.81 18.63
CA ASN A 277 5.62 -20.35 17.29
C ASN A 277 5.86 -19.36 16.13
N PRO A 278 7.10 -18.96 15.83
CA PRO A 278 7.43 -18.13 14.65
C PRO A 278 7.01 -18.81 13.33
N SER A 279 7.03 -20.15 13.30
CA SER A 279 6.53 -20.96 12.19
C SER A 279 5.05 -20.70 11.87
N LYS A 280 4.21 -20.49 12.90
CA LYS A 280 2.77 -20.16 12.73
C LYS A 280 2.60 -18.78 12.08
N ILE A 281 3.47 -17.82 12.39
CA ILE A 281 3.42 -16.47 11.79
C ILE A 281 3.68 -16.58 10.30
N ALA A 282 4.79 -17.21 9.92
CA ALA A 282 5.14 -17.44 8.53
C ALA A 282 4.00 -18.17 7.78
N ASN A 283 3.43 -19.21 8.38
CA ASN A 283 2.32 -19.95 7.80
C ASN A 283 1.09 -19.07 7.53
N VAL A 284 0.65 -18.27 8.50
CA VAL A 284 -0.50 -17.35 8.32
C VAL A 284 -0.24 -16.40 7.16
N PHE A 285 0.94 -15.77 7.10
CA PHE A 285 1.26 -14.84 6.00
C PHE A 285 1.30 -15.52 4.63
N ILE A 286 1.83 -16.75 4.55
CA ILE A 286 1.85 -17.53 3.30
C ILE A 286 0.43 -17.91 2.87
N THR A 287 -0.41 -18.41 3.79
CA THR A 287 -1.81 -18.74 3.50
C THR A 287 -2.59 -17.52 2.99
N PHE A 288 -2.43 -16.36 3.63
CA PHE A 288 -3.03 -15.12 3.17
C PHE A 288 -2.49 -14.66 1.81
N LEU A 289 -1.19 -14.85 1.53
CA LEU A 289 -0.61 -14.54 0.22
C LEU A 289 -1.26 -15.39 -0.87
N ILE A 290 -1.38 -16.70 -0.64
CA ILE A 290 -1.98 -17.65 -1.57
C ILE A 290 -3.46 -17.31 -1.83
N ASP A 291 -4.23 -16.91 -0.82
CA ASP A 291 -5.65 -16.54 -0.98
C ASP A 291 -5.86 -15.27 -1.82
N VAL A 292 -4.88 -14.36 -1.86
CA VAL A 292 -5.03 -13.04 -2.50
C VAL A 292 -4.29 -12.89 -3.82
N ILE A 293 -3.24 -13.67 -4.09
CA ILE A 293 -2.29 -13.42 -5.19
C ILE A 293 -2.92 -13.50 -6.58
N ASP A 294 -3.83 -14.44 -6.81
CA ASP A 294 -4.49 -14.63 -8.11
C ASP A 294 -5.83 -13.90 -8.22
N ASN A 295 -6.28 -13.24 -7.16
CA ASN A 295 -7.56 -12.55 -7.13
C ASN A 295 -7.37 -11.05 -7.31
N THR A 296 -7.53 -10.57 -8.55
CA THR A 296 -7.45 -9.14 -8.89
C THR A 296 -8.40 -8.27 -8.05
N ARG A 297 -9.53 -8.83 -7.59
CA ARG A 297 -10.48 -8.13 -6.71
C ARG A 297 -9.97 -7.94 -5.27
N LYS A 298 -8.92 -8.66 -4.87
CA LYS A 298 -8.27 -8.58 -3.55
C LYS A 298 -6.92 -7.84 -3.61
N ILE A 299 -6.60 -7.13 -4.69
CA ILE A 299 -5.29 -6.47 -4.87
C ILE A 299 -4.90 -5.52 -3.70
N ARG A 300 -5.87 -4.84 -3.09
CA ARG A 300 -5.62 -4.01 -1.90
C ARG A 300 -5.20 -4.82 -0.67
N ARG A 301 -5.78 -6.02 -0.49
CA ARG A 301 -5.37 -6.94 0.57
C ARG A 301 -3.94 -7.44 0.30
N LEU A 302 -3.59 -7.71 -0.96
CA LEU A 302 -2.22 -8.04 -1.34
C LEU A 302 -1.24 -6.89 -1.02
N ARG A 303 -1.54 -5.65 -1.42
CA ARG A 303 -0.72 -4.47 -1.09
C ARG A 303 -0.45 -4.33 0.41
N ASN A 304 -1.51 -4.47 1.20
CA ASN A 304 -1.44 -4.42 2.66
C ASN A 304 -0.58 -5.56 3.23
N LEU A 305 -0.71 -6.76 2.68
CA LEU A 305 0.10 -7.93 3.05
C LEU A 305 1.58 -7.71 2.74
N LEU A 306 1.91 -7.24 1.53
CA LEU A 306 3.29 -6.93 1.12
C LEU A 306 3.91 -5.87 2.04
N HIS A 307 3.16 -4.81 2.36
CA HIS A 307 3.62 -3.79 3.30
C HIS A 307 3.98 -4.38 4.68
N CYS A 308 3.16 -5.31 5.18
CA CYS A 308 3.41 -5.97 6.46
C CYS A 308 4.60 -6.93 6.39
N LEU A 309 4.68 -7.73 5.32
CA LEU A 309 5.81 -8.62 5.08
C LEU A 309 7.13 -7.85 5.08
N LYS A 310 7.19 -6.69 4.43
CA LYS A 310 8.40 -5.85 4.43
C LYS A 310 8.91 -5.51 5.83
N SER A 311 8.01 -5.29 6.79
CA SER A 311 8.36 -5.03 8.19
C SER A 311 8.76 -6.31 8.93
N LEU A 312 8.04 -7.41 8.69
CA LEU A 312 8.24 -8.68 9.37
C LEU A 312 9.54 -9.41 8.94
N VAL A 313 9.89 -9.30 7.66
CA VAL A 313 11.05 -9.97 7.05
C VAL A 313 12.38 -9.41 7.62
N GLN A 314 12.35 -8.32 8.38
CA GLN A 314 13.55 -7.81 9.06
C GLN A 314 14.05 -8.72 10.18
N HIS A 315 13.21 -9.63 10.67
CA HIS A 315 13.53 -10.56 11.76
C HIS A 315 14.09 -11.87 11.23
N ASP A 316 15.25 -12.28 11.73
CA ASP A 316 16.03 -13.38 11.12
C ASP A 316 15.30 -14.72 11.19
N GLN A 317 14.68 -15.01 12.32
CA GLN A 317 13.89 -16.23 12.50
C GLN A 317 12.66 -16.29 11.57
N ILE A 318 12.08 -15.14 11.22
CA ILE A 318 10.96 -15.09 10.28
C ILE A 318 11.45 -15.25 8.84
N LYS A 319 12.59 -14.65 8.45
CA LYS A 319 13.21 -14.89 7.14
C LYS A 319 13.44 -16.39 6.91
N GLU A 320 13.98 -17.06 7.91
CA GLU A 320 14.25 -18.50 7.91
C GLU A 320 12.95 -19.30 7.72
N GLU A 321 11.93 -19.06 8.54
CA GLU A 321 10.66 -19.80 8.48
C GLU A 321 9.89 -19.55 7.17
N LEU A 322 9.84 -18.31 6.68
CA LEU A 322 9.22 -17.99 5.39
C LEU A 322 9.92 -18.71 4.23
N THR A 323 11.26 -18.78 4.27
CA THR A 323 12.04 -19.48 3.24
C THR A 323 11.80 -20.99 3.30
N LYS A 324 11.85 -21.60 4.50
CA LYS A 324 11.59 -23.03 4.71
C LYS A 324 10.20 -23.46 4.26
N GLN A 325 9.20 -22.61 4.50
CA GLN A 325 7.80 -22.87 4.16
C GLN A 325 7.45 -22.53 2.70
N GLY A 326 8.42 -22.06 1.90
CA GLY A 326 8.25 -21.91 0.46
C GLY A 326 7.51 -20.65 0.02
N ILE A 327 7.77 -19.49 0.64
CA ILE A 327 7.17 -18.22 0.18
C ILE A 327 7.67 -17.75 -1.20
N LEU A 328 8.90 -18.12 -1.60
CA LEU A 328 9.62 -17.54 -2.74
C LEU A 328 8.87 -17.65 -4.08
N PRO A 329 8.25 -18.78 -4.47
CA PRO A 329 7.52 -18.87 -5.73
C PRO A 329 6.40 -17.82 -5.87
N TYR A 330 5.68 -17.55 -4.78
CA TYR A 330 4.60 -16.57 -4.75
C TYR A 330 5.13 -15.13 -4.84
N LEU A 331 6.25 -14.83 -4.18
CA LEU A 331 6.89 -13.52 -4.32
C LEU A 331 7.50 -13.33 -5.71
N LEU A 332 8.09 -14.36 -6.31
CA LEU A 332 8.58 -14.30 -7.68
C LEU A 332 7.43 -14.02 -8.67
N GLN A 333 6.27 -14.64 -8.45
CA GLN A 333 5.05 -14.34 -9.21
C GLN A 333 4.67 -12.85 -9.11
N CYS A 334 4.59 -12.31 -7.88
CA CYS A 334 4.31 -10.90 -7.63
C CYS A 334 5.35 -9.95 -8.24
N ALA A 335 6.62 -10.37 -8.34
CA ALA A 335 7.71 -9.56 -8.86
C ALA A 335 7.76 -9.52 -10.39
N THR A 336 7.31 -10.58 -11.07
CA THR A 336 7.60 -10.80 -12.50
C THR A 336 6.36 -10.76 -13.42
N GLU A 337 5.17 -11.07 -12.91
CA GLU A 337 3.97 -11.08 -13.75
C GLU A 337 3.47 -9.65 -14.05
N THR A 338 3.03 -9.44 -15.29
CA THR A 338 2.54 -8.14 -15.80
C THR A 338 1.18 -7.71 -15.23
N LYS A 339 0.46 -8.61 -14.55
CA LYS A 339 -0.82 -8.30 -13.90
C LYS A 339 -0.66 -7.40 -12.66
N PHE A 340 0.56 -7.29 -12.14
CA PHE A 340 0.89 -6.51 -10.95
C PHE A 340 1.45 -5.12 -11.34
N ASP A 341 1.03 -4.10 -10.59
CA ASP A 341 1.49 -2.73 -10.76
C ASP A 341 2.98 -2.60 -10.40
N PRO A 342 3.81 -1.99 -11.28
CA PRO A 342 5.24 -1.83 -11.06
C PRO A 342 5.62 -1.15 -9.74
N ILE A 343 4.84 -0.15 -9.31
CA ILE A 343 5.15 0.68 -8.13
C ILE A 343 4.50 0.09 -6.89
N LYS A 344 3.24 -0.34 -6.98
CA LYS A 344 2.42 -0.71 -5.82
C LYS A 344 2.59 -2.16 -5.39
N GLU A 345 2.98 -3.07 -6.28
CA GLU A 345 3.19 -4.48 -5.97
C GLU A 345 4.60 -4.99 -6.30
N GLN A 346 5.09 -4.75 -7.52
CA GLN A 346 6.37 -5.33 -7.96
C GLN A 346 7.54 -4.74 -7.16
N GLN A 347 7.65 -3.41 -7.02
CA GLN A 347 8.73 -2.79 -6.24
C GLN A 347 8.75 -3.27 -4.77
N PRO A 348 7.65 -3.20 -3.98
CA PRO A 348 7.64 -3.73 -2.61
C PRO A 348 8.02 -5.21 -2.54
N THR A 349 7.59 -6.01 -3.51
CA THR A 349 7.95 -7.43 -3.60
C THR A 349 9.45 -7.61 -3.82
N LEU A 350 10.08 -6.87 -4.73
CA LEU A 350 11.52 -6.91 -4.94
C LEU A 350 12.30 -6.50 -3.68
N GLU A 351 11.82 -5.50 -2.95
CA GLU A 351 12.41 -5.08 -1.68
C GLU A 351 12.29 -6.15 -0.57
N ILE A 352 11.17 -6.90 -0.54
CA ILE A 352 11.00 -8.06 0.34
C ILE A 352 11.97 -9.18 -0.05
N LEU A 353 12.10 -9.47 -1.35
CA LEU A 353 13.04 -10.47 -1.85
C LEU A 353 14.47 -10.09 -1.47
N LEU A 354 14.84 -8.80 -1.60
CA LEU A 354 16.13 -8.28 -1.15
C LEU A 354 16.33 -8.50 0.35
N ALA A 355 15.34 -8.17 1.18
CA ALA A 355 15.41 -8.44 2.61
C ALA A 355 15.55 -9.94 2.95
N LEU A 356 14.93 -10.84 2.16
CA LEU A 356 15.08 -12.28 2.34
C LEU A 356 16.49 -12.78 1.99
N THR A 357 17.21 -12.13 1.06
CA THR A 357 18.57 -12.55 0.69
C THR A 357 19.59 -12.48 1.82
N PHE A 358 19.30 -11.78 2.92
CA PHE A 358 20.13 -11.81 4.13
C PHE A 358 20.05 -13.16 4.88
N HIS A 359 19.25 -14.11 4.39
CA HIS A 359 19.29 -15.51 4.76
C HIS A 359 19.86 -16.34 3.60
N ASP A 360 20.99 -17.03 3.84
CA ASP A 360 21.80 -17.70 2.80
C ASP A 360 20.98 -18.62 1.88
N GLN A 361 20.05 -19.39 2.44
CA GLN A 361 19.22 -20.31 1.64
C GLN A 361 18.35 -19.56 0.63
N ALA A 362 17.80 -18.40 0.99
CA ALA A 362 16.98 -17.60 0.08
C ALA A 362 17.84 -17.01 -1.04
N ALA A 363 19.03 -16.48 -0.70
CA ALA A 363 19.98 -15.97 -1.70
C ALA A 363 20.39 -17.06 -2.71
N ILE A 364 20.72 -18.27 -2.23
CA ILE A 364 21.09 -19.41 -3.08
C ILE A 364 19.94 -19.80 -4.02
N LEU A 365 18.69 -19.85 -3.53
CA LEU A 365 17.53 -20.22 -4.34
C LEU A 365 17.22 -19.18 -5.41
N LEU A 366 17.33 -17.88 -5.07
CA LEU A 366 17.11 -16.78 -6.02
C LEU A 366 18.23 -16.71 -7.07
N LYS A 367 19.49 -16.87 -6.68
CA LYS A 367 20.66 -16.91 -7.59
C LYS A 367 20.57 -18.04 -8.62
N LYS A 368 19.97 -19.17 -8.26
CA LYS A 368 19.75 -20.31 -9.17
C LYS A 368 18.63 -20.08 -10.20
N ASN A 369 17.76 -19.10 -9.99
CA ASN A 369 16.65 -18.82 -10.91
C ASN A 369 17.10 -17.88 -12.05
N SER A 370 17.59 -18.46 -13.16
CA SER A 370 18.11 -17.71 -14.31
C SER A 370 17.07 -16.80 -14.97
N GLN A 371 15.80 -17.19 -14.96
CA GLN A 371 14.70 -16.36 -15.49
C GLN A 371 14.52 -15.09 -14.66
N PHE A 372 14.53 -15.23 -13.33
CA PHE A 372 14.44 -14.09 -12.43
C PHE A 372 15.64 -13.16 -12.57
N ILE A 373 16.86 -13.69 -12.63
CA ILE A 373 18.07 -12.88 -12.85
C ILE A 373 18.00 -12.10 -14.19
N SER A 374 17.58 -12.75 -15.27
CA SER A 374 17.39 -12.10 -16.58
C SER A 374 16.33 -10.98 -16.52
N HIS A 375 15.24 -11.22 -15.77
CA HIS A 375 14.23 -10.21 -15.53
C HIS A 375 14.78 -9.00 -14.77
N LEU A 376 15.59 -9.20 -13.73
CA LEU A 376 16.24 -8.10 -13.00
C LEU A 376 17.15 -7.26 -13.90
N HIS A 377 17.99 -7.88 -14.73
CA HIS A 377 18.82 -7.16 -15.71
C HIS A 377 17.98 -6.40 -16.73
N THR A 378 16.84 -6.95 -17.14
CA THR A 378 15.88 -6.25 -18.01
C THR A 378 15.34 -5.01 -17.32
N LEU A 379 14.88 -5.13 -16.06
CA LEU A 379 14.36 -3.99 -15.30
C LEU A 379 15.39 -2.87 -15.15
N ILE A 380 16.64 -3.20 -14.82
CA ILE A 380 17.73 -2.23 -14.67
C ILE A 380 17.93 -1.42 -15.96
N ASN A 381 17.87 -2.07 -17.12
CA ASN A 381 18.16 -1.44 -18.41
C ASN A 381 16.98 -0.73 -19.06
N SER A 382 15.74 -1.21 -18.85
CA SER A 382 14.58 -0.77 -19.64
C SER A 382 13.46 -0.09 -18.83
N SER A 383 13.43 -0.23 -17.50
CA SER A 383 12.35 0.35 -16.69
C SER A 383 12.44 1.87 -16.62
N SER A 384 11.32 2.55 -16.87
CA SER A 384 11.16 3.99 -16.57
C SER A 384 11.10 4.25 -15.06
N GLU A 385 10.60 3.27 -14.30
CA GLU A 385 10.35 3.39 -12.86
C GLU A 385 11.65 3.23 -12.06
N GLN A 386 12.07 4.33 -11.44
CA GLN A 386 13.34 4.38 -10.71
C GLN A 386 13.36 3.50 -9.46
N GLY A 387 12.26 3.47 -8.69
CA GLY A 387 12.16 2.62 -7.50
C GLY A 387 12.32 1.13 -7.84
N LEU A 388 11.75 0.72 -8.97
CA LEU A 388 11.86 -0.64 -9.49
C LEU A 388 13.29 -0.97 -9.96
N ARG A 389 13.92 -0.06 -10.73
CA ARG A 389 15.34 -0.21 -11.13
C ARG A 389 16.23 -0.41 -9.92
N ARG A 390 16.05 0.43 -8.89
CA ARG A 390 16.87 0.40 -7.68
C ARG A 390 16.68 -0.90 -6.88
N ALA A 391 15.46 -1.40 -6.76
CA ALA A 391 15.21 -2.68 -6.11
C ALA A 391 15.89 -3.84 -6.86
N ALA A 392 15.85 -3.80 -8.20
CA ALA A 392 16.54 -4.77 -9.04
C ALA A 392 18.07 -4.65 -8.92
N GLU A 393 18.63 -3.44 -8.91
CA GLU A 393 20.07 -3.21 -8.68
C GLU A 393 20.53 -3.77 -7.33
N GLY A 394 19.74 -3.56 -6.26
CA GLY A 394 20.02 -4.09 -4.93
C GLY A 394 20.10 -5.61 -4.91
N LEU A 395 19.14 -6.27 -5.57
CA LEU A 395 19.12 -7.73 -5.70
C LEU A 395 20.31 -8.26 -6.51
N ILE A 396 20.59 -7.68 -7.68
CA ILE A 396 21.74 -8.08 -8.51
C ILE A 396 23.05 -7.87 -7.75
N TRP A 397 23.18 -6.75 -7.02
CA TRP A 397 24.33 -6.50 -6.18
C TRP A 397 24.54 -7.64 -5.18
N LYS A 398 23.49 -7.98 -4.44
CA LYS A 398 23.53 -9.02 -3.39
C LYS A 398 23.73 -10.43 -3.93
N LEU A 399 23.20 -10.74 -5.12
CA LEU A 399 23.24 -12.10 -5.69
C LEU A 399 24.49 -12.36 -6.56
N GLU A 400 25.01 -11.35 -7.27
CA GLU A 400 26.11 -11.51 -8.23
C GLU A 400 27.40 -10.77 -7.85
N LYS A 401 27.31 -9.57 -7.26
CA LYS A 401 28.44 -8.62 -7.18
C LYS A 401 29.12 -8.56 -5.82
N GLU A 402 28.42 -8.86 -4.73
CA GLU A 402 28.96 -8.79 -3.36
C GLU A 402 30.21 -9.70 -3.19
N GLU A 403 30.15 -10.94 -3.71
CA GLU A 403 31.25 -11.93 -3.68
C GLU A 403 32.46 -11.49 -4.53
N THR A 404 32.22 -11.00 -5.76
CA THR A 404 33.31 -10.60 -6.67
C THR A 404 34.02 -9.33 -6.20
N ALA A 405 33.33 -8.46 -5.46
CA ALA A 405 33.91 -7.29 -4.84
C ALA A 405 34.73 -7.67 -3.59
N THR A 406 34.32 -8.69 -2.82
CA THR A 406 35.07 -9.18 -1.65
C THR A 406 36.42 -9.79 -2.04
N ASP A 407 36.47 -10.59 -3.10
CA ASP A 407 37.70 -11.25 -3.57
C ASP A 407 38.80 -10.28 -4.04
N LYS A 408 38.42 -9.18 -4.73
CA LYS A 408 39.39 -8.18 -5.23
C LYS A 408 40.20 -7.49 -4.12
N LEU A 409 39.67 -7.44 -2.89
CA LEU A 409 40.30 -6.72 -1.77
C LEU A 409 41.15 -7.61 -0.86
N VAL A 410 40.87 -8.92 -0.78
CA VAL A 410 41.77 -9.87 -0.08
C VAL A 410 43.16 -9.85 -0.72
N THR A 411 43.25 -9.62 -2.03
CA THR A 411 44.52 -9.48 -2.75
C THR A 411 45.22 -8.14 -2.51
N MET A 412 44.49 -7.05 -2.19
CA MET A 412 45.04 -5.71 -1.92
C MET A 412 45.39 -5.48 -0.43
N SER A 413 44.92 -6.31 0.48
CA SER A 413 45.15 -6.18 1.93
C SER A 413 46.58 -6.51 2.39
N MET A 414 47.47 -6.87 1.46
CA MET A 414 48.88 -7.19 1.74
C MET A 414 49.84 -5.97 1.67
N THR A 415 49.36 -4.77 1.28
CA THR A 415 50.18 -3.54 1.31
C THR A 415 49.46 -2.43 2.07
N LYS A 416 49.95 -2.11 3.28
CA LYS A 416 49.48 -0.99 4.12
C LYS A 416 49.94 0.36 3.56
N ASP A 417 49.43 0.74 2.40
CA ASP A 417 49.55 2.14 1.98
C ASP A 417 48.49 2.98 2.70
N VAL A 418 48.89 4.20 3.08
CA VAL A 418 48.00 5.24 3.59
C VAL A 418 46.87 5.43 2.56
N ARG A 419 45.68 4.90 2.83
CA ARG A 419 44.54 5.02 1.92
C ARG A 419 44.21 6.51 1.76
N ASN A 420 44.43 7.04 0.56
CA ASN A 420 44.00 8.38 0.21
C ASN A 420 42.49 8.35 -0.06
N TYR A 421 41.70 8.47 1.00
CA TYR A 421 40.24 8.45 0.91
C TYR A 421 39.73 9.65 0.08
N LYS A 422 38.77 9.41 -0.81
CA LYS A 422 38.08 10.46 -1.58
C LYS A 422 37.16 11.28 -0.68
N TYR A 423 36.55 10.63 0.29
CA TYR A 423 35.67 11.22 1.29
C TYR A 423 36.22 10.98 2.68
N ASP A 424 36.07 11.95 3.56
CA ASP A 424 36.34 11.73 4.98
C ASP A 424 35.19 10.94 5.59
N ILE A 425 33.95 11.19 5.15
CA ILE A 425 32.76 10.63 5.79
C ILE A 425 31.73 10.24 4.72
N MET A 426 31.16 9.04 4.85
CA MET A 426 29.93 8.63 4.17
C MET A 426 28.79 8.53 5.20
N LEU A 427 27.63 9.15 4.93
CA LEU A 427 26.43 9.01 5.76
C LEU A 427 25.50 7.98 5.16
N SER A 428 25.34 6.84 5.84
CA SER A 428 24.29 5.86 5.57
C SER A 428 23.07 6.20 6.42
N TYR A 429 21.92 6.48 5.78
CA TYR A 429 20.71 6.93 6.46
C TYR A 429 19.42 6.53 5.76
N SER A 430 18.31 6.52 6.50
CA SER A 430 16.98 6.38 5.94
C SER A 430 16.42 7.74 5.51
N HIS A 431 15.65 7.79 4.43
CA HIS A 431 15.01 9.03 3.94
C HIS A 431 14.09 9.67 4.97
N ARG A 432 13.55 8.85 5.89
CA ARG A 432 12.71 9.31 6.99
C ARG A 432 13.47 10.13 8.05
N ASP A 433 14.80 10.11 8.01
CA ASP A 433 15.68 10.84 8.92
C ASP A 433 16.46 11.98 8.21
N ARG A 434 16.01 12.36 7.01
CA ARG A 434 16.68 13.33 6.11
C ARG A 434 17.01 14.65 6.80
N ASP A 435 16.08 15.23 7.55
CA ASP A 435 16.26 16.57 8.14
C ASP A 435 17.46 16.64 9.08
N LEU A 436 17.60 15.64 9.96
CA LEU A 436 18.73 15.60 10.90
C LEU A 436 20.03 15.23 10.18
N CYS A 437 20.00 14.27 9.25
CA CYS A 437 21.17 13.91 8.45
C CYS A 437 21.70 15.07 7.60
N HIS A 438 20.81 15.83 6.97
CA HIS A 438 21.17 17.03 6.20
C HIS A 438 21.85 18.06 7.10
N ARG A 439 21.29 18.34 8.28
CA ARG A 439 21.91 19.26 9.25
C ARG A 439 23.29 18.80 9.71
N ILE A 440 23.45 17.50 9.98
CA ILE A 440 24.76 16.92 10.35
C ILE A 440 25.75 17.11 9.19
N CYS A 441 25.35 16.75 7.97
CA CYS A 441 26.16 16.90 6.76
C CYS A 441 26.57 18.36 6.52
N ASP A 442 25.63 19.30 6.55
CA ASP A 442 25.91 20.73 6.37
C ASP A 442 26.91 21.25 7.40
N ARG A 443 26.81 20.78 8.65
CA ARG A 443 27.73 21.15 9.71
C ARG A 443 29.14 20.57 9.52
N LEU A 444 29.25 19.31 9.08
CA LEU A 444 30.53 18.68 8.75
C LEU A 444 31.22 19.37 7.57
N VAL A 445 30.48 19.68 6.50
CA VAL A 445 31.01 20.41 5.34
C VAL A 445 31.51 21.81 5.75
N LYS A 446 30.78 22.51 6.63
CA LYS A 446 31.21 23.80 7.18
C LYS A 446 32.51 23.70 8.00
N ASP A 447 32.75 22.56 8.62
CA ASP A 447 33.98 22.26 9.35
C ASP A 447 35.06 21.63 8.42
N ASN A 448 34.92 21.76 7.09
CA ASN A 448 35.84 21.32 6.04
C ASN A 448 36.01 19.80 5.87
N PHE A 449 35.03 18.99 6.24
CA PHE A 449 35.02 17.57 5.90
C PHE A 449 34.47 17.34 4.48
N ARG A 450 35.09 16.41 3.73
CA ARG A 450 34.57 15.87 2.47
C ARG A 450 33.53 14.80 2.78
N VAL A 451 32.27 15.14 2.64
CA VAL A 451 31.15 14.27 3.02
C VAL A 451 30.43 13.74 1.78
N TRP A 452 30.25 12.43 1.71
CA TRP A 452 29.30 11.80 0.79
C TRP A 452 27.97 11.56 1.50
N LEU A 453 26.89 12.02 0.88
CA LEU A 453 25.53 11.84 1.34
C LEU A 453 24.65 11.71 0.10
N ASP A 454 23.90 10.62 -0.02
CA ASP A 454 22.89 10.47 -1.07
C ASP A 454 21.68 11.37 -0.76
N ARG A 455 21.83 12.68 -1.02
CA ARG A 455 20.79 13.67 -0.74
C ARG A 455 19.57 13.45 -1.59
N ASP A 456 19.74 13.00 -2.83
CA ASP A 456 18.67 13.02 -3.81
C ASP A 456 18.03 11.65 -4.04
N GLN A 457 18.64 10.50 -3.75
CA GLN A 457 18.17 9.13 -4.07
C GLN A 457 17.66 8.88 -5.50
N MET A 458 17.54 9.93 -6.31
CA MET A 458 16.61 10.02 -7.43
C MET A 458 17.29 10.53 -8.70
N HIS A 459 18.57 10.90 -8.67
CA HIS A 459 19.31 11.29 -9.88
C HIS A 459 20.76 10.76 -9.90
N GLY A 460 20.96 9.44 -9.72
CA GLY A 460 22.18 8.78 -10.22
C GLY A 460 23.05 7.99 -9.23
N SER A 461 22.66 7.83 -7.97
CA SER A 461 23.39 6.99 -7.01
C SER A 461 23.04 5.50 -7.21
N THR A 462 23.61 4.84 -8.21
CA THR A 462 23.46 3.37 -8.37
C THR A 462 24.07 2.64 -7.18
N MET A 463 23.72 1.37 -6.96
CA MET A 463 24.39 0.53 -5.95
C MET A 463 25.93 0.52 -6.11
N VAL A 464 26.43 0.78 -7.33
CA VAL A 464 27.86 0.93 -7.61
C VAL A 464 28.44 2.23 -7.04
N ALA A 465 27.73 3.36 -7.14
CA ALA A 465 28.17 4.63 -6.57
C ALA A 465 28.18 4.60 -5.04
N MET A 466 27.20 3.92 -4.43
CA MET A 466 27.16 3.62 -3.01
C MET A 466 28.40 2.81 -2.58
N ALA A 467 28.74 1.75 -3.32
CA ALA A 467 29.92 0.94 -3.05
C ALA A 467 31.22 1.74 -3.18
N ASP A 468 31.38 2.55 -4.24
CA ASP A 468 32.52 3.47 -4.41
C ASP A 468 32.66 4.44 -3.23
N ALA A 469 31.53 4.99 -2.75
CA ALA A 469 31.53 5.91 -1.62
C ALA A 469 31.99 5.23 -0.31
N ILE A 470 31.51 4.01 -0.04
CA ILE A 470 31.89 3.24 1.14
C ILE A 470 33.39 2.87 1.10
N GLU A 471 33.87 2.38 -0.03
CA GLU A 471 35.27 1.96 -0.19
C GLU A 471 36.26 3.13 -0.09
N ASN A 472 35.83 4.32 -0.52
CA ASN A 472 36.66 5.53 -0.53
C ASN A 472 36.34 6.51 0.62
N ALA A 473 35.66 6.05 1.67
CA ALA A 473 35.41 6.83 2.88
C ALA A 473 36.28 6.39 4.07
N GLU A 474 36.82 7.35 4.81
CA GLU A 474 37.54 7.07 6.08
C GLU A 474 36.56 6.60 7.17
N PHE A 475 35.43 7.29 7.30
CA PHE A 475 34.36 6.99 8.25
C PHE A 475 33.04 6.69 7.55
N VAL A 476 32.28 5.73 8.09
CA VAL A 476 30.90 5.49 7.69
C VAL A 476 29.98 5.74 8.90
N PHE A 477 29.10 6.73 8.78
CA PHE A 477 28.13 7.06 9.81
C PHE A 477 26.86 6.24 9.59
N VAL A 478 26.53 5.39 10.55
CA VAL A 478 25.34 4.55 10.55
C VAL A 478 24.24 5.30 11.30
N CYS A 479 23.35 5.98 10.58
CA CYS A 479 22.30 6.84 11.16
C CYS A 479 21.07 6.00 11.54
N MET A 480 21.09 5.48 12.77
CA MET A 480 20.17 4.46 13.26
C MET A 480 18.80 5.02 13.68
N SER A 481 17.76 4.36 13.17
CA SER A 481 16.33 4.53 13.51
C SER A 481 15.56 3.24 13.18
N ASP A 482 14.28 3.14 13.55
CA ASP A 482 13.42 2.03 13.10
C ASP A 482 13.35 1.96 11.57
N ALA A 483 13.26 3.11 10.91
CA ALA A 483 13.21 3.20 9.45
C ALA A 483 14.53 2.79 8.78
N TYR A 484 15.67 3.03 9.43
CA TYR A 484 16.97 2.53 8.99
C TYR A 484 17.03 1.00 9.11
N LYS A 485 16.62 0.46 10.27
CA LYS A 485 16.60 -0.99 10.53
C LYS A 485 15.70 -1.74 9.53
N GLN A 486 14.60 -1.11 9.10
CA GLN A 486 13.63 -1.71 8.16
C GLN A 486 14.00 -1.60 6.68
N SER A 487 15.08 -0.89 6.35
CA SER A 487 15.49 -0.66 4.97
C SER A 487 16.53 -1.70 4.55
N ALA A 488 16.15 -2.59 3.63
CA ALA A 488 17.07 -3.58 3.07
C ALA A 488 18.30 -2.91 2.40
N TYR A 489 18.12 -1.72 1.82
CA TYR A 489 19.23 -0.93 1.26
C TYR A 489 20.19 -0.44 2.35
N CYS A 490 19.67 0.08 3.47
CA CYS A 490 20.50 0.50 4.59
C CYS A 490 21.23 -0.69 5.22
N GLN A 491 20.58 -1.85 5.29
CA GLN A 491 21.22 -3.09 5.72
C GLN A 491 22.36 -3.49 4.76
N SER A 492 22.16 -3.42 3.44
CA SER A 492 23.21 -3.67 2.45
C SER A 492 24.39 -2.71 2.61
N GLU A 493 24.13 -1.41 2.76
CA GLU A 493 25.17 -0.39 3.00
C GLU A 493 26.00 -0.69 4.25
N ALA A 494 25.30 -0.92 5.38
CA ALA A 494 25.94 -1.15 6.67
C ALA A 494 26.76 -2.45 6.65
N GLN A 495 26.19 -3.53 6.12
CA GLN A 495 26.86 -4.82 6.02
C GLN A 495 28.09 -4.71 5.11
N TYR A 496 27.97 -4.06 3.95
CA TYR A 496 29.09 -3.87 3.05
C TYR A 496 30.21 -3.06 3.71
N ALA A 497 29.87 -1.94 4.37
CA ALA A 497 30.85 -1.14 5.11
C ALA A 497 31.53 -1.94 6.23
N TYR A 498 30.79 -2.81 6.91
CA TYR A 498 31.34 -3.72 7.92
C TYR A 498 32.31 -4.74 7.30
N GLU A 499 31.94 -5.38 6.19
CA GLU A 499 32.77 -6.33 5.45
C GLU A 499 34.05 -5.68 4.88
N ARG A 500 33.97 -4.40 4.49
CA ARG A 500 35.12 -3.59 4.06
C ARG A 500 36.01 -3.10 5.20
N GLN A 501 35.66 -3.42 6.45
CA GLN A 501 36.34 -2.95 7.66
C GLN A 501 36.40 -1.41 7.74
N CYS A 502 35.40 -0.71 7.20
CA CYS A 502 35.29 0.74 7.36
C CYS A 502 35.10 1.10 8.84
N TYR A 503 35.57 2.28 9.25
CA TYR A 503 35.35 2.73 10.63
C TYR A 503 33.92 3.24 10.81
N LEU A 504 33.08 2.40 11.40
CA LEU A 504 31.66 2.71 11.62
C LEU A 504 31.46 3.57 12.86
N ILE A 505 30.77 4.70 12.73
CA ILE A 505 30.31 5.53 13.87
C ILE A 505 28.77 5.47 13.92
N PRO A 506 28.19 4.80 14.92
CA PRO A 506 26.73 4.74 15.08
C PRO A 506 26.16 6.05 15.62
N ILE A 507 25.14 6.56 14.93
CA ILE A 507 24.42 7.78 15.30
C ILE A 507 22.97 7.43 15.62
N VAL A 508 22.46 7.84 16.78
CA VAL A 508 21.05 7.64 17.16
C VAL A 508 20.24 8.85 16.69
N MET A 509 19.21 8.58 15.88
CA MET A 509 18.40 9.61 15.21
C MET A 509 17.08 9.91 15.93
N LYS A 510 16.57 8.97 16.73
CA LYS A 510 15.27 9.04 17.42
C LYS A 510 15.41 8.86 18.92
N GLN A 511 14.55 9.54 19.68
CA GLN A 511 14.56 9.47 21.13
C GLN A 511 14.24 8.04 21.59
N ASN A 512 14.94 7.57 22.63
CA ASN A 512 14.80 6.22 23.19
C ASN A 512 15.06 5.06 22.22
N TYR A 513 15.57 5.31 21.02
CA TYR A 513 15.90 4.24 20.08
C TYR A 513 17.09 3.41 20.59
N ARG A 514 16.96 2.10 20.41
CA ARG A 514 18.00 1.11 20.75
C ARG A 514 18.13 0.13 19.59
N PRO A 515 19.32 -0.01 18.98
CA PRO A 515 19.52 -0.98 17.92
C PRO A 515 19.47 -2.40 18.50
N ASP A 516 18.81 -3.30 17.79
CA ASP A 516 18.65 -4.72 18.08
C ASP A 516 18.75 -5.53 16.78
N GLY A 517 18.66 -6.87 16.87
CA GLY A 517 18.81 -7.77 15.72
C GLY A 517 20.10 -7.56 14.93
N TRP A 518 20.01 -7.59 13.60
CA TRP A 518 21.16 -7.42 12.70
C TRP A 518 21.93 -6.12 12.97
N LEU A 519 21.21 -5.02 13.23
CA LEU A 519 21.82 -3.71 13.45
C LEU A 519 22.54 -3.67 14.80
N GLY A 520 21.93 -4.23 15.84
CA GLY A 520 22.53 -4.35 17.17
C GLY A 520 23.84 -5.15 17.16
N ILE A 521 23.89 -6.24 16.38
CA ILE A 521 25.13 -7.02 16.18
C ILE A 521 26.19 -6.18 15.48
N LEU A 522 25.82 -5.51 14.39
CA LEU A 522 26.74 -4.71 13.56
C LEU A 522 27.39 -3.54 14.34
N VAL A 523 26.61 -2.86 15.19
CA VAL A 523 27.11 -1.72 15.98
C VAL A 523 27.62 -2.11 17.37
N SER A 524 27.59 -3.40 17.72
CA SER A 524 28.07 -3.90 19.02
C SER A 524 29.52 -3.46 19.30
N GLY A 525 29.77 -3.07 20.55
CA GLY A 525 31.08 -2.61 21.02
C GLY A 525 31.50 -1.20 20.56
N LYS A 526 30.65 -0.48 19.80
CA LYS A 526 30.96 0.87 19.30
C LYS A 526 30.34 1.97 20.16
N VAL A 527 30.93 3.16 20.15
CA VAL A 527 30.43 4.32 20.90
C VAL A 527 29.34 5.02 20.10
N TYR A 528 28.16 5.20 20.69
CA TYR A 528 27.05 5.87 20.01
C TYR A 528 27.05 7.38 20.25
N VAL A 529 26.69 8.14 19.22
CA VAL A 529 26.39 9.57 19.31
C VAL A 529 24.88 9.76 19.26
N ASP A 530 24.29 10.22 20.36
CA ASP A 530 22.85 10.34 20.53
C ASP A 530 22.40 11.79 20.40
N PHE A 531 21.95 12.17 19.20
CA PHE A 531 21.51 13.54 18.88
C PHE A 531 20.25 13.96 19.65
N PRO A 532 19.19 13.14 19.71
CA PRO A 532 18.01 13.46 20.50
C PRO A 532 18.30 13.67 21.99
N LYS A 533 19.19 12.84 22.57
CA LYS A 533 19.51 12.93 24.00
C LYS A 533 20.41 14.11 24.35
N LEU A 534 21.41 14.41 23.53
CA LEU A 534 22.43 15.42 23.83
C LEU A 534 22.08 16.82 23.30
N GLY A 535 21.15 16.90 22.34
CA GLY A 535 20.97 18.10 21.54
C GLY A 535 22.08 18.25 20.49
N PHE A 536 21.80 19.05 19.45
CA PHE A 536 22.59 19.06 18.22
C PHE A 536 24.07 19.42 18.46
N ASP A 537 24.36 20.52 19.16
CA ASP A 537 25.72 21.02 19.30
C ASP A 537 26.62 20.10 20.16
N GLN A 538 26.08 19.55 21.26
CA GLN A 538 26.83 18.63 22.12
C GLN A 538 27.04 17.27 21.44
N ALA A 539 26.02 16.76 20.74
CA ALA A 539 26.15 15.53 19.95
C ALA A 539 27.20 15.69 18.85
N TYR A 540 27.18 16.82 18.14
CA TYR A 540 28.14 17.12 17.08
C TYR A 540 29.57 17.24 17.63
N LEU A 541 29.77 17.87 18.78
CA LEU A 541 31.09 17.92 19.43
C LEU A 541 31.59 16.51 19.79
N LYS A 542 30.70 15.66 20.34
CA LYS A 542 31.02 14.26 20.64
C LYS A 542 31.39 13.48 19.37
N LEU A 543 30.70 13.73 18.27
CA LEU A 543 30.98 13.13 16.96
C LEU A 543 32.39 13.51 16.47
N LYS A 544 32.77 14.80 16.54
CA LYS A 544 34.12 15.24 16.18
C LYS A 544 35.20 14.62 17.06
N ASN A 545 34.97 14.57 18.37
CA ASN A 545 35.91 13.94 19.29
C ASN A 545 36.15 12.46 18.95
N GLU A 546 35.12 11.75 18.46
CA GLU A 546 35.25 10.36 18.02
C GLU A 546 36.10 10.23 16.74
N ILE A 547 35.89 11.11 15.76
CA ILE A 547 36.71 11.21 14.54
C ILE A 547 38.18 11.48 14.89
N ASP A 548 38.42 12.51 15.72
CA ASP A 548 39.77 12.93 16.11
C ASP A 548 40.48 11.84 16.93
N ARG A 549 39.74 11.15 17.80
CA ARG A 549 40.24 10.00 18.57
C ARG A 549 40.70 8.87 17.65
N HIS A 550 39.91 8.53 16.63
CA HIS A 550 40.28 7.48 15.69
C HIS A 550 41.54 7.85 14.89
N ARG A 551 41.57 9.05 14.30
CA ARG A 551 42.74 9.57 13.57
C ARG A 551 44.00 9.58 14.42
N THR A 552 43.90 9.97 15.68
CA THR A 552 45.03 9.97 16.62
C THR A 552 45.55 8.55 16.89
N ASN A 553 44.66 7.59 17.14
CA ASN A 553 45.03 6.19 17.35
C ASN A 553 45.66 5.56 16.10
N LEU A 554 45.15 5.90 14.91
CA LEU A 554 45.70 5.44 13.64
C LEU A 554 47.14 5.93 13.48
N ASN A 555 47.39 7.23 13.68
CA ASN A 555 48.72 7.83 13.59
C ASN A 555 49.73 7.21 14.58
N LEU A 556 49.28 6.86 15.79
CA LEU A 556 50.12 6.15 16.77
C LEU A 556 50.47 4.72 16.31
N SER A 557 49.53 4.01 15.70
CA SER A 557 49.75 2.64 15.22
C SER A 557 50.64 2.58 13.97
N ILE A 558 50.56 3.56 13.07
CA ILE A 558 51.45 3.69 11.90
C ILE A 558 52.90 3.94 12.33
N ARG A 559 53.13 4.87 13.26
CA ARG A 559 54.48 5.17 13.79
C ARG A 559 55.16 3.95 14.42
N ASN A 560 54.39 3.06 15.03
CA ASN A 560 54.91 1.82 15.62
C ASN A 560 55.22 0.73 14.57
N GLN A 561 54.64 0.80 13.36
CA GLN A 561 54.83 -0.19 12.28
C GLN A 561 55.93 0.19 11.29
N GLU A 562 56.14 1.48 11.01
CA GLU A 562 57.24 1.97 10.17
C GLU A 562 58.63 1.64 10.74
N GLN A 563 58.72 1.37 12.04
CA GLN A 563 59.95 0.85 12.68
C GLN A 563 60.27 -0.62 12.34
N HIS A 564 59.41 -1.35 11.60
CA HIS A 564 59.54 -2.80 11.39
C HIS A 564 59.56 -3.31 9.92
N GLN A 565 59.41 -2.49 8.87
CA GLN A 565 59.22 -2.97 7.47
C GLN A 565 60.38 -2.73 6.46
N HIS A 566 61.61 -2.48 6.90
CA HIS A 566 62.71 -2.10 5.99
C HIS A 566 63.47 -3.27 5.30
N GLU A 567 62.83 -4.33 4.78
CA GLU A 567 63.49 -5.40 3.98
C GLU A 567 62.64 -6.00 2.80
N LEU A 568 62.88 -5.48 1.57
CA LEU A 568 62.94 -6.15 0.22
C LEU A 568 61.66 -6.63 -0.57
N PRO A 569 61.71 -6.82 -1.94
CA PRO A 569 60.84 -6.14 -2.94
C PRO A 569 60.10 -7.01 -4.02
N THR A 570 59.36 -6.29 -4.89
CA THR A 570 58.30 -6.64 -5.88
C THR A 570 58.73 -7.21 -7.25
N ILE A 571 57.86 -7.99 -7.93
CA ILE A 571 57.95 -8.39 -9.37
C ILE A 571 56.60 -8.20 -10.11
N ALA A 572 56.67 -7.80 -11.39
CA ALA A 572 55.63 -7.31 -12.30
C ALA A 572 54.89 -8.40 -13.14
N THR A 573 53.71 -8.05 -13.66
CA THR A 573 52.84 -8.83 -14.58
C THR A 573 52.70 -8.15 -15.96
N SER A 574 52.46 -8.96 -17.01
CA SER A 574 52.28 -8.54 -18.41
C SER A 574 51.02 -9.14 -19.05
N GLU A 575 50.22 -8.33 -19.74
CA GLU A 575 49.00 -8.69 -20.49
C GLU A 575 49.27 -9.01 -21.99
N LYS A 576 48.34 -9.74 -22.63
CA LYS A 576 48.22 -9.84 -24.10
C LYS A 576 46.75 -9.89 -24.57
N THR A 577 46.47 -9.10 -25.61
CA THR A 577 45.24 -8.87 -26.39
C THR A 577 45.10 -9.84 -27.57
N ILE A 578 43.92 -9.87 -28.24
CA ILE A 578 43.58 -10.18 -29.68
C ILE A 578 42.17 -10.84 -29.71
N GLU A 579 41.22 -10.70 -30.65
CA GLU A 579 40.86 -9.87 -31.83
C GLU A 579 39.40 -10.25 -32.18
N THR A 580 38.71 -9.43 -32.96
CA THR A 580 37.29 -9.57 -33.38
C THR A 580 37.21 -9.91 -34.88
N ILE A 581 36.25 -10.75 -35.31
CA ILE A 581 35.87 -10.93 -36.73
C ILE A 581 34.34 -10.91 -36.89
N THR A 582 33.91 -10.21 -37.94
CA THR A 582 32.56 -9.82 -38.41
C THR A 582 31.85 -10.85 -39.30
N ASN A 583 30.51 -10.67 -39.52
CA ASN A 583 29.80 -10.59 -40.84
C ASN A 583 28.27 -10.71 -40.66
N GLN A 584 27.46 -9.68 -41.02
CA GLN A 584 26.66 -9.43 -42.26
C GLN A 584 25.32 -10.21 -42.34
N SER A 585 24.14 -9.54 -42.20
CA SER A 585 23.19 -8.98 -43.21
C SER A 585 22.17 -10.05 -43.72
N ASP A 586 20.87 -9.85 -44.02
CA ASP A 586 20.11 -8.80 -44.71
C ASP A 586 18.57 -8.86 -44.43
N GLU A 587 17.85 -7.85 -44.93
CA GLU A 587 16.44 -7.45 -44.74
C GLU A 587 15.37 -8.01 -45.73
N GLN A 588 14.12 -8.13 -45.24
CA GLN A 588 12.76 -7.80 -45.80
C GLN A 588 12.26 -8.38 -47.17
N PRO A 589 10.97 -8.20 -47.66
CA PRO A 589 9.68 -7.67 -47.11
C PRO A 589 8.36 -8.46 -47.47
N THR A 590 7.22 -7.92 -46.95
CA THR A 590 5.74 -7.87 -47.30
C THR A 590 5.24 -8.25 -48.72
N THR A 591 3.96 -8.52 -49.09
CA THR A 591 2.54 -8.28 -48.65
C THR A 591 1.62 -9.25 -49.48
N THR A 592 0.31 -9.51 -49.26
CA THR A 592 -0.85 -8.65 -49.63
C THR A 592 -2.21 -9.33 -49.30
N THR A 593 -3.21 -8.49 -49.02
CA THR A 593 -4.64 -8.60 -48.65
C THR A 593 -5.66 -9.11 -49.71
N THR A 594 -6.88 -9.44 -49.24
CA THR A 594 -8.16 -9.12 -49.92
C THR A 594 -9.34 -8.92 -48.95
N THR A 595 -10.36 -8.21 -49.44
CA THR A 595 -11.36 -7.30 -48.81
C THR A 595 -12.77 -7.87 -48.57
N THR A 596 -13.56 -7.27 -47.65
CA THR A 596 -15.06 -7.24 -47.70
C THR A 596 -15.64 -5.93 -47.16
N LYS A 597 -16.78 -5.50 -47.74
CA LYS A 597 -17.43 -4.18 -47.63
C LYS A 597 -18.28 -4.00 -46.36
N ASP A 598 -18.27 -2.77 -45.84
CA ASP A 598 -18.86 -2.32 -44.58
C ASP A 598 -20.36 -1.96 -44.62
N LEU A 599 -21.00 -2.10 -43.44
CA LEU A 599 -22.17 -1.34 -42.97
C LEU A 599 -21.67 -0.27 -41.96
N PRO A 600 -22.29 0.91 -41.85
CA PRO A 600 -21.83 1.95 -40.91
C PRO A 600 -22.05 1.57 -39.44
N HIS A 601 -21.08 1.90 -38.59
CA HIS A 601 -20.93 1.40 -37.22
C HIS A 601 -21.80 2.13 -36.16
N CYS A 602 -22.68 3.06 -36.55
CA CYS A 602 -23.48 3.89 -35.64
C CYS A 602 -24.95 3.99 -36.09
N ILE A 603 -25.89 3.82 -35.15
CA ILE A 603 -27.35 3.75 -35.39
C ILE A 603 -27.93 5.09 -35.87
N ASP A 604 -27.29 6.21 -35.48
CA ASP A 604 -27.72 7.58 -35.78
C ASP A 604 -27.66 7.93 -37.29
N GLN A 605 -27.07 7.05 -38.10
CA GLN A 605 -26.89 7.22 -39.55
C GLN A 605 -27.74 6.25 -40.38
N TRP A 606 -28.63 5.49 -39.73
CA TRP A 606 -29.45 4.49 -40.40
C TRP A 606 -30.60 5.15 -41.15
N THR A 607 -30.79 4.76 -42.40
CA THR A 607 -31.92 5.18 -43.23
C THR A 607 -33.06 4.17 -43.08
N LYS A 608 -34.26 4.54 -43.55
CA LYS A 608 -35.42 3.63 -43.56
C LYS A 608 -35.12 2.30 -44.27
N ASP A 609 -34.25 2.30 -45.27
CA ASP A 609 -33.84 1.09 -46.01
C ASP A 609 -32.81 0.23 -45.23
N HIS A 610 -31.94 0.85 -44.43
CA HIS A 610 -31.03 0.13 -43.51
C HIS A 610 -31.81 -0.61 -42.42
N VAL A 611 -32.84 0.04 -41.84
CA VAL A 611 -33.72 -0.56 -40.83
C VAL A 611 -34.55 -1.70 -41.44
N LYS A 612 -35.10 -1.51 -42.65
CA LYS A 612 -35.89 -2.53 -43.34
C LYS A 612 -35.06 -3.76 -43.71
N SER A 613 -33.83 -3.56 -44.20
CA SER A 613 -32.93 -4.66 -44.54
C SER A 613 -32.43 -5.41 -43.30
N PHE A 614 -32.28 -4.73 -42.16
CA PHE A 614 -31.93 -5.35 -40.88
C PHE A 614 -33.07 -6.20 -40.30
N LEU A 615 -34.31 -5.69 -40.34
CA LEU A 615 -35.48 -6.39 -39.82
C LEU A 615 -35.87 -7.62 -40.65
N CYS A 616 -35.77 -7.55 -41.99
CA CYS A 616 -35.94 -8.71 -42.86
C CYS A 616 -34.85 -9.77 -42.62
N ASN A 617 -33.58 -9.36 -42.41
CA ASN A 617 -32.47 -10.29 -42.14
C ASN A 617 -32.58 -10.99 -40.77
N LYS A 618 -33.47 -10.54 -39.87
CA LYS A 618 -33.68 -11.11 -38.53
C LYS A 618 -35.07 -11.75 -38.36
N ASN A 619 -35.86 -11.88 -39.42
CA ASN A 619 -37.21 -12.46 -39.40
C ASN A 619 -38.19 -11.79 -38.40
N LEU A 620 -38.16 -10.45 -38.30
CA LEU A 620 -39.00 -9.67 -37.38
C LEU A 620 -40.06 -8.80 -38.09
N GLU A 621 -40.56 -9.26 -39.22
CA GLU A 621 -41.45 -8.50 -40.11
C GLU A 621 -42.82 -8.16 -39.49
N SER A 622 -43.23 -8.85 -38.43
CA SER A 622 -44.51 -8.64 -37.73
C SER A 622 -44.57 -7.35 -36.88
N LEU A 623 -43.44 -6.67 -36.65
CA LEU A 623 -43.35 -5.43 -35.87
C LEU A 623 -43.50 -4.15 -36.70
N LEU A 624 -43.57 -4.26 -38.03
CA LEU A 624 -43.80 -3.13 -38.94
C LEU A 624 -45.04 -2.26 -38.62
N PRO A 625 -46.16 -2.79 -38.09
CA PRO A 625 -47.35 -1.98 -37.78
C PRO A 625 -47.21 -1.09 -36.53
N VAL A 626 -46.34 -1.43 -35.58
CA VAL A 626 -46.20 -0.70 -34.29
C VAL A 626 -45.49 0.64 -34.51
N PHE A 627 -44.58 0.72 -35.46
CA PHE A 627 -43.88 1.95 -35.85
C PHE A 627 -44.65 2.84 -36.83
N ALA A 628 -45.82 2.40 -37.31
CA ALA A 628 -46.60 3.14 -38.30
C ALA A 628 -47.34 4.35 -37.69
N ASN A 629 -47.62 4.34 -36.38
CA ASN A 629 -48.47 5.36 -35.74
C ASN A 629 -47.72 6.49 -35.02
N GLU A 630 -46.40 6.42 -34.86
CA GLU A 630 -45.60 7.52 -34.28
C GLU A 630 -44.81 8.35 -35.30
N ILE A 631 -44.93 8.05 -36.61
CA ILE A 631 -44.24 8.80 -37.67
C ILE A 631 -45.22 9.73 -38.45
N SER A 632 -46.40 9.99 -37.90
CA SER A 632 -47.35 10.94 -38.49
C SER A 632 -47.86 11.97 -37.49
N ALA A 633 -46.96 12.76 -36.90
CA ALA A 633 -47.28 14.13 -36.51
C ALA A 633 -46.00 14.94 -36.40
N ASP A 634 -46.03 16.07 -37.08
CA ASP A 634 -44.97 17.06 -37.23
C ASP A 634 -44.64 17.74 -35.88
N SER A 635 -43.44 18.31 -35.81
CA SER A 635 -42.90 19.26 -34.82
C SER A 635 -41.96 18.76 -33.71
N GLN A 636 -40.94 19.60 -33.53
CA GLN A 636 -39.75 19.48 -32.68
C GLN A 636 -40.08 19.53 -31.17
N GLN A 637 -39.20 18.90 -30.37
CA GLN A 637 -39.06 19.03 -28.91
C GLN A 637 -40.22 18.51 -28.03
N LYS A 638 -39.96 17.40 -27.32
CA LYS A 638 -40.18 17.27 -25.86
C LYS A 638 -39.54 16.00 -25.30
N SER A 639 -38.82 16.13 -24.18
CA SER A 639 -38.32 15.02 -23.36
C SER A 639 -39.49 14.31 -22.68
N LEU A 640 -39.44 12.98 -22.57
CA LEU A 640 -40.35 12.24 -21.69
C LEU A 640 -40.19 12.71 -20.24
N THR A 641 -41.30 13.00 -19.57
CA THR A 641 -41.32 13.29 -18.13
C THR A 641 -41.14 12.01 -17.30
N LEU A 642 -40.53 12.11 -16.11
CA LEU A 642 -40.29 11.01 -15.16
C LEU A 642 -41.54 10.15 -14.89
N ASN A 643 -42.73 10.77 -14.81
CA ASN A 643 -44.00 10.06 -14.66
C ASN A 643 -44.37 9.19 -15.88
N THR A 644 -43.99 9.59 -17.09
CA THR A 644 -44.23 8.82 -18.33
C THR A 644 -43.32 7.60 -18.40
N TYR A 645 -42.08 7.74 -17.92
CA TYR A 645 -41.12 6.63 -17.83
C TYR A 645 -41.51 5.61 -16.75
N LEU A 646 -42.08 6.07 -15.62
CA LEU A 646 -42.55 5.19 -14.55
C LEU A 646 -43.85 4.45 -14.93
N CYS A 647 -44.82 5.12 -15.58
CA CYS A 647 -46.02 4.45 -16.10
C CYS A 647 -45.71 3.41 -17.18
N PHE A 648 -44.70 3.66 -18.01
CA PHE A 648 -44.23 2.73 -19.05
C PHE A 648 -43.61 1.44 -18.47
N LEU A 649 -42.94 1.53 -17.32
CA LEU A 649 -42.38 0.36 -16.63
C LEU A 649 -43.45 -0.49 -15.92
N ASP A 650 -44.51 0.14 -15.39
CA ASP A 650 -45.63 -0.56 -14.75
C ASP A 650 -46.52 -1.31 -15.76
N GLU A 651 -46.73 -0.78 -16.97
CA GLU A 651 -47.50 -1.47 -18.03
C GLU A 651 -46.75 -2.67 -18.64
N ILE A 652 -45.41 -2.59 -18.75
CA ILE A 652 -44.58 -3.69 -19.26
C ILE A 652 -44.60 -4.91 -18.32
N GLN A 653 -44.80 -4.69 -17.02
CA GLN A 653 -44.91 -5.75 -16.02
C GLN A 653 -46.15 -6.65 -16.22
N GLN A 654 -47.22 -6.13 -16.85
CA GLN A 654 -48.46 -6.89 -17.08
C GLN A 654 -48.39 -7.85 -18.29
N TYR A 655 -47.40 -7.69 -19.17
CA TYR A 655 -47.27 -8.46 -20.41
C TYR A 655 -46.17 -9.53 -20.39
N ILE A 656 -45.51 -9.76 -19.25
CA ILE A 656 -44.56 -10.86 -19.07
C ILE A 656 -45.35 -12.14 -18.75
N PRO A 657 -45.41 -13.16 -19.64
CA PRO A 657 -46.09 -14.39 -19.31
C PRO A 657 -45.28 -15.15 -18.26
N GLN A 658 -45.91 -15.50 -17.15
CA GLN A 658 -45.36 -16.48 -16.22
C GLN A 658 -45.35 -17.86 -16.88
N VAL A 659 -44.24 -18.25 -17.51
CA VAL A 659 -44.06 -19.62 -18.03
C VAL A 659 -42.68 -20.15 -17.62
N PRO A 660 -42.60 -21.31 -16.96
CA PRO A 660 -41.34 -21.97 -16.63
C PRO A 660 -40.86 -22.81 -17.82
N GLY A 661 -39.66 -22.53 -18.32
CA GLY A 661 -38.99 -23.41 -19.29
C GLY A 661 -38.26 -22.66 -20.40
N ASN A 662 -36.94 -22.91 -20.45
CA ASN A 662 -35.97 -22.59 -21.50
C ASN A 662 -36.55 -22.12 -22.84
N HIS A 663 -36.78 -20.81 -22.99
CA HIS A 663 -36.50 -20.04 -24.20
C HIS A 663 -36.36 -18.56 -23.81
N SER A 664 -35.50 -17.86 -24.53
CA SER A 664 -34.79 -16.63 -24.18
C SER A 664 -35.65 -15.42 -23.75
N SER A 665 -35.48 -15.00 -22.51
CA SER A 665 -35.79 -13.64 -22.01
C SER A 665 -34.94 -12.54 -22.67
N THR A 666 -34.01 -12.91 -23.56
CA THR A 666 -33.18 -12.03 -24.39
C THR A 666 -33.98 -11.26 -25.45
N SER A 667 -35.17 -11.73 -25.84
CA SER A 667 -35.92 -11.15 -26.96
C SER A 667 -36.76 -9.93 -26.59
N VAL A 668 -37.14 -9.77 -25.32
CA VAL A 668 -37.96 -8.63 -24.87
C VAL A 668 -37.07 -7.43 -24.52
N ILE A 669 -35.82 -7.65 -24.11
CA ILE A 669 -34.90 -6.58 -23.71
C ILE A 669 -34.26 -5.88 -24.93
N CYS A 670 -34.13 -6.56 -26.07
CA CYS A 670 -33.74 -5.90 -27.33
C CYS A 670 -34.80 -4.93 -27.88
N ILE A 671 -36.01 -4.88 -27.30
CA ILE A 671 -37.08 -3.95 -27.68
C ILE A 671 -37.01 -2.63 -26.87
N LEU A 672 -36.19 -2.57 -25.80
CA LEU A 672 -36.01 -1.39 -24.94
C LEU A 672 -34.79 -0.51 -25.29
N MET A 673 -33.95 -0.92 -26.24
CA MET A 673 -32.92 -0.08 -26.89
C MET A 673 -33.44 0.38 -28.25
#